data_AF-A0AAE3W5S9-F1
#
_entry.id   AF-A0AAE3W5S9-F1
#
_cell.length_a   1.000
_cell.length_b   1.000
_cell.length_c   1.000
_cell.angle_alpha   90.00
_cell.angle_beta   90.00
_cell.angle_gamma   90.00
#
_symmetry.space_group_name_H-M   'P 1'
#
loop_
_entity.id
_entity.type
_entity.pdbx_description
1 polymer ?
#
loop_
_entity_poly.entity_id
_entity_poly.type
_entity_poly.pdbx_seq_one_letter_code
_entity_poly.pdbx_strand_id
1 'polypeptide(L)'
;MYAARPAMERYRQVTGLYDVPLIRLHATGGLVVPTAPDTPLTGRRLADLVRRASGPTDDVRMLTDDGAADDALFREVAGLLGRDVLTTPDGARVDRWPSEGDEPDAVAVDRVTGEPVGWTVIQPPDLATPLPGWFDVDGGIVRQRAGVVALALPDGVALATRADFVTRRAAAHRLRDGHPRLATVAVTVRSGGFVIGDYRGGQRVHAGRRLASVLGDLPLYGCDLRLWLTWPAGAADREHLLRNVADLAETTGATVWTPPAGGAVELSGDRHDLRAIESTGEPGLWQAHRPERATGEAAFRSGPDGRLVPATAPVTIAVRPTAATPAPPAAAAPRAASAPPATPAPPVTAVASTPVVSASAAVVPVAAPPAVLFASAPPETEEEPVGTPSVGVPWLRGRAQVTTEPFEAFVTSPDDPQIVAVSGLRTPDLFVLGHLDPHAIHPDRRARWLLRVRVEAGGAVLASSIGTPVPSRFQHLLSQQVFLLPAGRLGRARLITGYALTAGGAAVGTGMPGGAPLRITSAGALHGVPGLPDDAPRWPGPRTAYALVPLHARTLPTGWMRLLRRAPAVTAGRLLIEVMVPEGRAIDLPAAAELLGRLPSVHSRAVRLHRAGIDLVVPPRHYERITALRVFEPAGSRWRRRRDAPQGPLADVLAHAQRS
;
A
#
# COMPACT_ATOMS: atom_id res chain seq x y z
N MET A 1 -19.65 -14.01 47.66
CA MET A 1 -19.59 -15.41 47.18
C MET A 1 -19.42 -15.33 45.67
N TYR A 2 -18.17 -15.37 45.16
CA TYR A 2 -17.92 -15.28 43.72
C TYR A 2 -18.24 -16.64 43.10
N ALA A 3 -19.30 -16.72 42.28
CA ALA A 3 -19.49 -17.87 41.42
C ALA A 3 -18.23 -18.03 40.56
N ALA A 4 -17.63 -19.22 40.58
CA ALA A 4 -16.47 -19.54 39.77
C ALA A 4 -16.81 -19.21 38.31
N ARG A 5 -16.22 -18.12 37.78
CA ARG A 5 -16.34 -17.83 36.34
C ARG A 5 -15.74 -19.04 35.61
N PRO A 6 -16.44 -19.56 34.58
CA PRO A 6 -15.96 -20.72 33.82
C PRO A 6 -14.56 -20.44 33.29
N ALA A 7 -13.77 -21.52 33.14
CA ALA A 7 -12.45 -21.47 32.50
C ALA A 7 -12.52 -20.54 31.29
N MET A 8 -11.64 -19.56 31.24
CA MET A 8 -11.64 -18.57 30.17
C MET A 8 -11.52 -19.27 28.81
N GLU A 9 -12.67 -19.44 28.16
CA GLU A 9 -12.73 -20.02 26.82
C GLU A 9 -11.97 -19.10 25.85
N ARG A 10 -11.23 -19.73 24.94
CA ARG A 10 -10.29 -19.05 24.05
C ARG A 10 -11.05 -18.24 23.01
N TYR A 11 -10.64 -16.99 22.84
CA TYR A 11 -11.00 -16.19 21.68
C TYR A 11 -10.11 -16.56 20.51
N ARG A 12 -10.62 -16.33 19.29
CA ARG A 12 -9.82 -16.47 18.08
C ARG A 12 -8.54 -15.65 18.19
N GLN A 13 -7.41 -16.32 18.06
CA GLN A 13 -6.11 -15.67 18.07
C GLN A 13 -5.89 -14.87 16.77
N VAL A 14 -5.57 -13.58 16.91
CA VAL A 14 -5.17 -12.72 15.79
C VAL A 14 -3.64 -12.71 15.72
N THR A 15 -3.06 -13.08 14.57
CA THR A 15 -1.60 -13.13 14.41
C THR A 15 -0.96 -11.76 14.70
N GLY A 16 0.02 -11.74 15.60
CA GLY A 16 0.72 -10.54 16.02
C GLY A 16 0.01 -9.73 17.11
N LEU A 17 -1.10 -10.22 17.67
CA LEU A 17 -1.83 -9.61 18.77
C LEU A 17 -1.86 -10.58 19.95
N TYR A 18 -1.42 -10.11 21.12
CA TYR A 18 -1.43 -10.88 22.35
C TYR A 18 -2.59 -10.44 23.26
N ASP A 19 -3.49 -11.36 23.56
CA ASP A 19 -4.64 -11.10 24.42
C ASP A 19 -4.28 -11.30 25.90
N VAL A 20 -4.55 -10.29 26.72
CA VAL A 20 -4.32 -10.32 28.16
C VAL A 20 -5.65 -10.21 28.90
N PRO A 21 -6.10 -11.28 29.56
CA PRO A 21 -7.31 -11.20 30.37
C PRO A 21 -7.09 -10.54 31.70
N LEU A 22 -7.93 -9.56 32.03
CA LEU A 22 -7.85 -8.80 33.26
C LEU A 22 -9.22 -8.67 33.92
N ILE A 23 -9.23 -8.75 35.25
CA ILE A 23 -10.42 -8.57 36.08
C ILE A 23 -10.20 -7.34 36.96
N ARG A 24 -11.24 -6.50 37.09
CA ARG A 24 -11.23 -5.38 38.03
C ARG A 24 -11.66 -5.84 39.43
N LEU A 25 -10.88 -5.51 40.45
CA LEU A 25 -11.23 -5.74 41.84
C LEU A 25 -12.23 -4.68 42.33
N HIS A 26 -13.43 -5.11 42.71
CA HIS A 26 -14.50 -4.20 43.16
C HIS A 26 -14.13 -3.36 44.40
N ALA A 27 -13.28 -3.88 45.31
CA ALA A 27 -12.96 -3.22 46.57
C ALA A 27 -11.85 -2.16 46.46
N THR A 28 -10.93 -2.31 45.51
CA THR A 28 -9.73 -1.46 45.39
C THR A 28 -9.61 -0.77 44.04
N GLY A 29 -10.47 -1.12 43.07
CA GLY A 29 -10.46 -0.58 41.71
C GLY A 29 -9.32 -1.10 40.82
N GLY A 30 -8.33 -1.81 41.38
CA GLY A 30 -7.15 -2.30 40.67
C GLY A 30 -7.43 -3.49 39.74
N LEU A 31 -6.63 -3.62 38.69
CA LEU A 31 -6.66 -4.74 37.76
C LEU A 31 -5.80 -5.90 38.25
N VAL A 32 -6.26 -7.13 38.02
CA VAL A 32 -5.55 -8.37 38.32
C VAL A 32 -5.67 -9.36 37.17
N VAL A 33 -4.72 -10.30 37.07
CA VAL A 33 -4.88 -11.47 36.20
C VAL A 33 -5.73 -12.53 36.89
N PRO A 34 -6.58 -13.28 36.16
CA PRO A 34 -7.43 -14.31 36.76
C PRO A 34 -6.67 -15.38 37.57
N THR A 35 -5.42 -15.66 37.19
CA THR A 35 -4.58 -16.66 37.85
C THR A 35 -3.88 -16.16 39.12
N ALA A 36 -3.94 -14.86 39.41
CA ALA A 36 -3.35 -14.25 40.61
C ALA A 36 -4.22 -13.08 41.11
N PRO A 37 -5.46 -13.35 41.57
CA PRO A 37 -6.45 -12.32 41.87
C PRO A 37 -6.10 -11.43 43.08
N ASP A 38 -5.17 -11.85 43.94
CA ASP A 38 -4.80 -11.10 45.14
C ASP A 38 -3.65 -10.11 44.91
N THR A 39 -3.13 -10.02 43.68
CA THR A 39 -1.96 -9.18 43.36
C THR A 39 -2.33 -8.10 42.34
N PRO A 40 -2.65 -6.88 42.80
CA PRO A 40 -2.86 -5.74 41.92
C PRO A 40 -1.69 -5.53 40.95
N LEU A 41 -2.03 -5.29 39.69
CA LEU A 41 -1.06 -5.04 38.63
C LEU A 41 -0.65 -3.57 38.63
N THR A 42 0.66 -3.35 38.53
CA THR A 42 1.24 -2.07 38.12
C THR A 42 1.57 -2.14 36.63
N GLY A 43 1.77 -1.00 35.97
CA GLY A 43 2.15 -0.98 34.55
C GLY A 43 3.42 -1.80 34.29
N ARG A 44 4.45 -1.65 35.13
CA ARG A 44 5.67 -2.48 35.08
C ARG A 44 5.42 -3.99 35.20
N ARG A 45 4.61 -4.43 36.19
CA ARG A 45 4.31 -5.87 36.37
C ARG A 45 3.55 -6.44 35.17
N LEU A 46 2.60 -5.67 34.64
CA LEU A 46 1.83 -6.06 33.46
C LEU A 46 2.71 -6.13 32.20
N ALA A 47 3.59 -5.14 31.99
CA ALA A 47 4.56 -5.17 30.90
C ALA A 47 5.51 -6.38 31.00
N ASP A 48 6.01 -6.69 32.19
CA ASP A 48 6.87 -7.86 32.41
C ASP A 48 6.15 -9.18 32.14
N LEU A 49 4.86 -9.26 32.50
CA LEU A 49 4.01 -10.40 32.16
C LEU A 49 3.89 -10.56 30.64
N VAL A 50 3.58 -9.48 29.92
CA VAL A 50 3.46 -9.49 28.46
C VAL A 50 4.78 -9.90 27.81
N ARG A 51 5.93 -9.36 28.25
CA ARG A 51 7.25 -9.71 27.66
C ARG A 51 7.59 -11.19 27.80
N ARG A 52 7.16 -11.85 28.87
CA ARG A 52 7.41 -13.28 29.07
C ARG A 52 6.51 -14.18 28.23
N ALA A 53 5.30 -13.72 27.89
CA ALA A 53 4.27 -14.55 27.29
C ALA A 53 3.97 -14.24 25.82
N SER A 54 4.30 -13.04 25.35
CA SER A 54 4.07 -12.58 23.97
C SER A 54 5.33 -12.59 23.12
N GLY A 55 5.18 -12.56 21.79
CA GLY A 55 6.28 -12.31 20.89
C GLY A 55 6.89 -10.91 21.09
N PRO A 56 8.16 -10.70 20.70
CA PRO A 56 8.87 -9.42 20.88
C PRO A 56 8.28 -8.26 20.08
N THR A 57 7.33 -8.52 19.19
CA THR A 57 6.70 -7.52 18.33
C THR A 57 5.18 -7.57 18.35
N ASP A 58 4.58 -8.33 19.27
CA ASP A 58 3.12 -8.44 19.36
C ASP A 58 2.54 -7.22 20.07
N ASP A 59 1.54 -6.56 19.46
CA ASP A 59 0.74 -5.56 20.18
C ASP A 59 -0.15 -6.29 21.18
N VAL A 60 -0.72 -5.55 22.13
CA VAL A 60 -1.44 -6.15 23.25
C VAL A 60 -2.90 -5.75 23.19
N ARG A 61 -3.82 -6.69 23.40
CA ARG A 61 -5.24 -6.39 23.64
C ARG A 61 -5.62 -6.78 25.05
N MET A 62 -6.03 -5.78 25.83
CA MET A 62 -6.48 -5.95 27.20
C MET A 62 -7.95 -6.36 27.20
N LEU A 63 -8.23 -7.61 27.54
CA LEU A 63 -9.58 -8.14 27.62
C LEU A 63 -10.15 -7.81 29.00
N THR A 64 -10.67 -6.59 29.14
CA THR A 64 -11.27 -6.08 30.36
C THR A 64 -12.44 -5.15 30.05
N ASP A 65 -13.38 -5.05 30.99
CA ASP A 65 -14.53 -4.15 30.87
C ASP A 65 -14.15 -2.75 31.35
N ASP A 66 -14.72 -1.71 30.74
CA ASP A 66 -14.40 -0.29 30.99
C ASP A 66 -12.89 -0.03 31.02
N GLY A 67 -12.16 -0.59 30.05
CA GLY A 67 -10.71 -0.55 30.04
C GLY A 67 -10.15 0.87 29.89
N ALA A 68 -10.92 1.81 29.36
CA ALA A 68 -10.56 3.23 29.34
C ALA A 68 -10.42 3.86 30.74
N ALA A 69 -11.03 3.27 31.78
CA ALA A 69 -10.87 3.75 33.15
C ALA A 69 -9.44 3.57 33.69
N ASP A 70 -8.64 2.66 33.11
CA ASP A 70 -7.23 2.45 33.47
C ASP A 70 -6.25 2.99 32.41
N ASP A 71 -6.67 4.00 31.65
CA ASP A 71 -5.87 4.60 30.56
C ASP A 71 -4.46 5.01 31.00
N ALA A 72 -4.28 5.55 32.21
CA ALA A 72 -2.95 5.89 32.73
C ALA A 72 -2.02 4.66 32.88
N LEU A 73 -2.57 3.55 33.40
CA LEU A 73 -1.83 2.29 33.57
C LEU A 73 -1.50 1.68 32.20
N PHE A 74 -2.46 1.64 31.28
CA PHE A 74 -2.21 1.08 29.95
C PHE A 74 -1.30 1.95 29.09
N ARG A 75 -1.31 3.28 29.29
CA ARG A 75 -0.32 4.19 28.69
C ARG A 75 1.09 3.94 29.20
N GLU A 76 1.26 3.68 30.51
CA GLU A 76 2.55 3.24 31.07
C GLU A 76 3.01 1.92 30.43
N VAL A 77 2.11 0.94 30.31
CA VAL A 77 2.41 -0.34 29.65
C VAL A 77 2.83 -0.14 28.19
N ALA A 78 2.08 0.65 27.42
CA ALA A 78 2.41 0.97 26.03
C ALA A 78 3.80 1.60 25.93
N GLY A 79 4.12 2.57 26.80
CA GLY A 79 5.44 3.18 26.89
C GLY A 79 6.56 2.19 27.23
N LEU A 80 6.36 1.33 28.21
CA LEU A 80 7.33 0.33 28.62
C LEU A 80 7.56 -0.75 27.55
N LEU A 81 6.53 -1.13 26.81
CA LEU A 81 6.64 -2.13 25.75
C LEU A 81 7.13 -1.53 24.43
N GLY A 82 6.91 -0.24 24.20
CA GLY A 82 7.11 0.41 22.90
C GLY A 82 6.13 -0.09 21.84
N ARG A 83 4.92 -0.51 22.24
CA ARG A 83 3.90 -1.14 21.38
C ARG A 83 2.51 -0.57 21.61
N ASP A 84 1.61 -0.79 20.67
CA ASP A 84 0.22 -0.38 20.82
C ASP A 84 -0.50 -1.30 21.80
N VAL A 85 -1.37 -0.73 22.62
CA VAL A 85 -2.23 -1.43 23.57
C VAL A 85 -3.68 -1.12 23.23
N LEU A 86 -4.48 -2.15 22.95
CA LEU A 86 -5.91 -2.04 22.66
C LEU A 86 -6.70 -2.31 23.93
N THR A 87 -7.70 -1.47 24.21
CA THR A 87 -8.56 -1.59 25.39
C THR A 87 -10.02 -1.26 25.03
N THR A 88 -10.98 -1.71 25.83
CA THR A 88 -12.39 -1.33 25.64
C THR A 88 -12.61 0.14 25.99
N PRO A 89 -13.48 0.88 25.28
CA PRO A 89 -13.82 2.25 25.65
C PRO A 89 -14.63 2.30 26.96
N ASP A 90 -14.83 3.50 27.49
CA ASP A 90 -15.66 3.71 28.69
C ASP A 90 -17.11 3.28 28.43
N GLY A 91 -17.72 2.60 29.41
CA GLY A 91 -19.05 2.03 29.29
C GLY A 91 -19.15 0.74 28.44
N ALA A 92 -18.03 0.21 27.95
CA ALA A 92 -18.03 -1.00 27.13
C ALA A 92 -17.60 -2.25 27.91
N ARG A 93 -17.98 -3.42 27.38
CA ARG A 93 -17.55 -4.73 27.88
C ARG A 93 -16.98 -5.56 26.75
N VAL A 94 -16.20 -6.57 27.10
CA VAL A 94 -15.77 -7.60 26.13
C VAL A 94 -16.87 -8.64 26.01
N ASP A 95 -17.34 -8.87 24.79
CA ASP A 95 -18.33 -9.88 24.44
C ASP A 95 -17.79 -10.82 23.35
N ARG A 96 -18.58 -11.84 23.04
CA ARG A 96 -18.26 -12.87 22.05
C ARG A 96 -19.12 -12.68 20.83
N TRP A 97 -18.49 -12.73 19.66
CA TRP A 97 -19.23 -12.72 18.40
C TRP A 97 -18.97 -14.00 17.61
N PRO A 98 -20.02 -14.65 17.07
CA PRO A 98 -19.85 -15.81 16.20
C PRO A 98 -18.93 -15.46 15.03
N SER A 99 -17.88 -16.24 14.85
CA SER A 99 -16.97 -16.12 13.71
C SER A 99 -17.24 -17.27 12.72
N GLU A 100 -16.74 -17.19 11.49
CA GLU A 100 -16.83 -18.29 10.52
C GLU A 100 -16.00 -19.54 10.94
N GLY A 101 -15.20 -19.46 12.01
CA GLY A 101 -14.43 -20.57 12.57
C GLY A 101 -14.93 -21.04 13.94
N ASP A 102 -14.28 -22.07 14.48
CA ASP A 102 -14.67 -22.72 15.75
C ASP A 102 -14.49 -21.83 16.99
N GLU A 103 -13.65 -20.79 16.91
CA GLU A 103 -13.40 -19.86 18.01
C GLU A 103 -14.10 -18.51 17.78
N PRO A 104 -14.81 -17.96 18.78
CA PRO A 104 -15.46 -16.66 18.65
C PRO A 104 -14.46 -15.51 18.64
N ASP A 105 -14.80 -14.42 17.95
CA ASP A 105 -14.02 -13.18 18.00
C ASP A 105 -14.34 -12.42 19.29
N ALA A 106 -13.31 -11.80 19.90
CA ALA A 106 -13.51 -10.87 21.01
C ALA A 106 -13.98 -9.51 20.46
N VAL A 107 -15.13 -9.05 20.95
CA VAL A 107 -15.78 -7.82 20.49
C VAL A 107 -15.99 -6.86 21.64
N ALA A 108 -15.63 -5.59 21.44
CA ALA A 108 -16.01 -4.55 22.39
C ALA A 108 -17.45 -4.11 22.08
N VAL A 109 -18.35 -4.21 23.06
CA VAL A 109 -19.76 -3.81 22.94
C VAL A 109 -20.11 -2.78 24.01
N ASP A 110 -20.92 -1.79 23.64
CA ASP A 110 -21.47 -0.86 24.61
C ASP A 110 -22.39 -1.61 25.58
N ARG A 111 -22.18 -1.42 26.90
CA ARG A 111 -22.86 -2.23 27.92
C ARG A 111 -24.37 -1.98 27.96
N VAL A 112 -24.81 -0.78 27.60
CA VAL A 112 -26.21 -0.37 27.70
C VAL A 112 -26.99 -0.83 26.48
N THR A 113 -26.44 -0.62 25.30
CA THR A 113 -27.11 -0.87 24.01
C THR A 113 -26.83 -2.27 23.46
N GLY A 114 -25.71 -2.89 23.85
CA GLY A 114 -25.22 -4.14 23.26
C GLY A 114 -24.61 -3.97 21.86
N GLU A 115 -24.56 -2.75 21.33
CA GLU A 115 -24.03 -2.48 19.99
C GLU A 115 -22.49 -2.55 19.98
N PRO A 116 -21.87 -3.08 18.91
CA PRO A 116 -20.42 -3.08 18.79
C PRO A 116 -19.82 -1.67 18.75
N VAL A 117 -18.75 -1.46 19.52
CA VAL A 117 -18.01 -0.21 19.60
C VAL A 117 -16.53 -0.43 19.32
N GLY A 118 -15.86 0.56 18.74
CA GLY A 118 -14.43 0.46 18.43
C GLY A 118 -13.56 0.30 19.69
N TRP A 119 -12.59 -0.61 19.63
CA TRP A 119 -11.49 -0.67 20.58
C TRP A 119 -10.71 0.66 20.61
N THR A 120 -10.34 1.11 21.80
CA THR A 120 -9.45 2.25 22.01
C THR A 120 -8.00 1.80 21.84
N VAL A 121 -7.25 2.47 20.95
CA VAL A 121 -5.82 2.20 20.74
C VAL A 121 -4.99 3.20 21.54
N ILE A 122 -4.27 2.70 22.54
CA ILE A 122 -3.31 3.45 23.36
C ILE A 122 -1.92 3.23 22.76
N GLN A 123 -1.35 4.30 22.21
CA GLN A 123 0.00 4.27 21.64
C GLN A 123 1.05 4.63 22.71
N PRO A 124 2.33 4.22 22.54
CA PRO A 124 3.41 4.67 23.42
C PRO A 124 3.50 6.21 23.40
N PRO A 125 3.58 6.89 24.57
CA PRO A 125 3.48 8.35 24.63
C PRO A 125 4.42 9.11 23.71
N ASP A 126 5.69 8.69 23.65
CA ASP A 126 6.73 9.35 22.85
C ASP A 126 6.60 9.06 21.33
N LEU A 127 5.72 8.13 20.96
CA LEU A 127 5.50 7.64 19.60
C LEU A 127 4.03 7.75 19.17
N ALA A 128 3.22 8.50 19.94
CA ALA A 128 1.81 8.67 19.67
C ALA A 128 1.58 9.52 18.41
N THR A 129 0.70 9.06 17.54
CA THR A 129 0.38 9.68 16.24
C THR A 129 -1.08 9.44 15.87
N PRO A 130 -1.68 10.29 15.02
CA PRO A 130 -2.99 10.01 14.42
C PRO A 130 -2.93 8.96 13.31
N LEU A 131 -1.73 8.54 12.89
CA LEU A 131 -1.57 7.52 11.86
C LEU A 131 -2.09 6.16 12.37
N PRO A 132 -2.60 5.32 11.48
CA PRO A 132 -3.22 4.08 11.88
C PRO A 132 -2.25 3.05 12.48
N GLY A 133 -2.80 2.12 13.26
CA GLY A 133 -2.10 0.98 13.85
C GLY A 133 -1.80 -0.17 12.88
N TRP A 134 -1.27 -1.25 13.44
CA TRP A 134 -1.07 -2.51 12.71
C TRP A 134 -2.39 -3.21 12.37
N PHE A 135 -3.39 -3.01 13.23
CA PHE A 135 -4.71 -3.62 13.11
C PHE A 135 -5.75 -2.57 12.72
N ASP A 136 -6.76 -3.02 11.97
CA ASP A 136 -8.00 -2.31 11.81
C ASP A 136 -8.95 -2.67 12.95
N VAL A 137 -9.74 -1.68 13.37
CA VAL A 137 -10.77 -1.83 14.40
C VAL A 137 -12.10 -1.47 13.74
N ASP A 138 -12.91 -2.48 13.44
CA ASP A 138 -14.19 -2.31 12.73
C ASP A 138 -15.27 -3.21 13.34
N GLY A 139 -16.47 -2.65 13.53
CA GLY A 139 -17.58 -3.37 14.17
C GLY A 139 -17.23 -3.95 15.54
N GLY A 140 -16.38 -3.28 16.31
CA GLY A 140 -15.86 -3.76 17.60
C GLY A 140 -14.95 -4.98 17.52
N ILE A 141 -14.56 -5.44 16.33
CA ILE A 141 -13.61 -6.54 16.11
C ILE A 141 -12.25 -5.96 15.71
N VAL A 142 -11.17 -6.55 16.23
CA VAL A 142 -9.80 -6.24 15.81
C VAL A 142 -9.42 -7.17 14.66
N ARG A 143 -9.06 -6.60 13.51
CA ARG A 143 -8.67 -7.34 12.31
C ARG A 143 -7.26 -6.99 11.89
N GLN A 144 -6.52 -8.01 11.46
CA GLN A 144 -5.22 -7.80 10.83
C GLN A 144 -5.43 -7.11 9.48
N ARG A 145 -4.67 -6.05 9.24
CA ARG A 145 -4.59 -5.42 7.92
C ARG A 145 -4.03 -6.39 6.88
N ALA A 146 -4.28 -6.11 5.60
CA ALA A 146 -3.79 -6.94 4.51
C ALA A 146 -2.79 -6.17 3.63
N GLY A 147 -1.89 -6.91 2.99
CA GLY A 147 -0.93 -6.36 2.03
C GLY A 147 0.38 -5.88 2.66
N VAL A 148 1.12 -5.08 1.88
CA VAL A 148 2.40 -4.50 2.28
C VAL A 148 2.18 -3.50 3.41
N VAL A 149 3.07 -3.51 4.40
CA VAL A 149 3.06 -2.52 5.48
C VAL A 149 3.62 -1.20 4.97
N ALA A 150 2.71 -0.27 4.70
CA ALA A 150 3.01 1.03 4.11
C ALA A 150 2.31 2.12 4.92
N LEU A 151 3.09 3.10 5.38
CA LEU A 151 2.62 4.30 6.06
C LEU A 151 2.63 5.45 5.06
N ALA A 152 1.54 6.20 4.98
CA ALA A 152 1.50 7.37 4.13
C ALA A 152 2.51 8.43 4.64
N LEU A 153 3.35 8.91 3.74
CA LEU A 153 4.08 10.16 3.91
C LEU A 153 3.37 11.26 3.10
N PRO A 154 3.60 12.55 3.41
CA PRO A 154 3.04 13.65 2.64
C PRO A 154 3.23 13.53 1.12
N ASP A 155 4.44 13.21 0.70
CA ASP A 155 4.89 13.15 -0.69
C ASP A 155 5.22 11.72 -1.16
N GLY A 156 5.02 10.71 -0.31
CA GLY A 156 5.46 9.35 -0.61
C GLY A 156 5.00 8.29 0.37
N VAL A 157 5.87 7.32 0.69
CA VAL A 157 5.51 6.17 1.50
C VAL A 157 6.67 5.71 2.39
N ALA A 158 6.36 5.33 3.62
CA ALA A 158 7.31 4.64 4.49
C ALA A 158 6.94 3.15 4.56
N LEU A 159 7.82 2.31 4.02
CA LEU A 159 7.71 0.87 4.18
C LEU A 159 8.21 0.49 5.56
N ALA A 160 7.49 -0.42 6.21
CA ALA A 160 7.84 -0.89 7.55
C ALA A 160 7.80 -2.41 7.62
N THR A 161 8.33 -2.93 8.72
CA THR A 161 8.20 -4.31 9.17
C THR A 161 7.46 -4.31 10.50
N ARG A 162 7.09 -5.50 10.98
CA ARG A 162 6.49 -5.61 12.32
C ARG A 162 7.41 -5.05 13.42
N ALA A 163 8.72 -5.22 13.28
CA ALA A 163 9.70 -4.84 14.29
C ALA A 163 9.91 -3.32 14.42
N ASP A 164 9.76 -2.56 13.33
CA ASP A 164 10.02 -1.11 13.32
C ASP A 164 8.76 -0.27 13.08
N PHE A 165 7.57 -0.87 12.99
CA PHE A 165 6.33 -0.19 12.62
C PHE A 165 6.03 1.04 13.50
N VAL A 166 6.05 0.90 14.83
CA VAL A 166 5.69 1.99 15.76
C VAL A 166 6.65 3.17 15.62
N THR A 167 7.96 2.91 15.60
CA THR A 167 8.99 3.93 15.40
C THR A 167 8.86 4.57 14.01
N ARG A 168 8.63 3.77 12.97
CA ARG A 168 8.45 4.26 11.59
C ARG A 168 7.21 5.14 11.46
N ARG A 169 6.12 4.78 12.13
CA ARG A 169 4.87 5.56 12.19
C ARG A 169 5.09 6.91 12.86
N ALA A 170 5.76 6.94 14.01
CA ALA A 170 6.13 8.19 14.68
C ALA A 170 7.06 9.06 13.82
N ALA A 171 8.01 8.45 13.11
CA ALA A 171 8.90 9.16 12.21
C ALA A 171 8.16 9.72 10.98
N ALA A 172 7.24 8.95 10.39
CA ALA A 172 6.38 9.35 9.28
C ALA A 172 5.49 10.54 9.65
N HIS A 173 4.85 10.51 10.83
CA HIS A 173 3.99 11.60 11.29
C HIS A 173 4.75 12.91 11.52
N ARG A 174 6.02 12.82 11.97
CA ARG A 174 6.85 13.99 12.21
C ARG A 174 7.41 14.62 10.94
N LEU A 175 7.33 13.96 9.78
CA LEU A 175 7.82 14.48 8.51
C LEU A 175 6.81 15.51 7.96
N ARG A 176 7.28 16.71 7.63
CA ARG A 176 6.46 17.75 6.97
C ARG A 176 6.32 17.49 5.48
N ASP A 177 5.35 18.17 4.88
CA ASP A 177 5.14 18.19 3.44
C ASP A 177 6.43 18.58 2.70
N GLY A 178 6.87 17.69 1.81
CA GLY A 178 8.02 17.90 0.93
C GLY A 178 7.69 18.73 -0.31
N HIS A 179 8.66 18.86 -1.21
CA HIS A 179 8.43 19.47 -2.51
C HIS A 179 7.53 18.53 -3.37
N PRO A 180 6.51 19.03 -4.09
CA PRO A 180 5.53 18.17 -4.80
C PRO A 180 6.14 17.29 -5.90
N ARG A 181 7.36 17.61 -6.37
CA ARG A 181 8.13 16.82 -7.36
C ARG A 181 9.18 15.88 -6.76
N LEU A 182 9.31 15.86 -5.43
CA LEU A 182 10.22 14.98 -4.70
C LEU A 182 9.37 13.97 -3.92
N ALA A 183 9.38 12.71 -4.33
CA ALA A 183 8.73 11.66 -3.57
C ALA A 183 9.68 11.10 -2.51
N THR A 184 9.23 10.92 -1.27
CA THR A 184 10.04 10.29 -0.22
C THR A 184 9.66 8.81 -0.06
N VAL A 185 10.64 7.91 -0.11
CA VAL A 185 10.46 6.48 0.21
C VAL A 185 11.34 6.10 1.38
N ALA A 186 10.72 5.83 2.54
CA ALA A 186 11.46 5.26 3.67
C ALA A 186 11.49 3.74 3.57
N VAL A 187 12.68 3.16 3.66
CA VAL A 187 12.87 1.73 3.47
C VAL A 187 14.06 1.24 4.28
N THR A 188 13.93 0.04 4.85
CA THR A 188 15.02 -0.64 5.54
C THR A 188 15.84 -1.45 4.55
N VAL A 189 17.16 -1.44 4.67
CA VAL A 189 18.07 -2.23 3.84
C VAL A 189 18.64 -3.40 4.65
N ARG A 190 18.70 -4.59 4.04
CA ARG A 190 19.37 -5.78 4.59
C ARG A 190 20.06 -6.53 3.47
N SER A 191 21.33 -6.90 3.66
CA SER A 191 22.12 -7.63 2.66
C SER A 191 22.10 -6.97 1.27
N GLY A 192 22.18 -5.63 1.26
CA GLY A 192 22.11 -4.81 0.05
C GLY A 192 20.74 -4.75 -0.65
N GLY A 193 19.70 -5.41 -0.14
CA GLY A 193 18.35 -5.34 -0.69
C GLY A 193 17.35 -4.60 0.20
N PHE A 194 16.18 -4.29 -0.34
CA PHE A 194 15.11 -3.56 0.32
C PHE A 194 14.19 -4.51 1.09
N VAL A 195 14.01 -4.27 2.39
CA VAL A 195 13.12 -5.07 3.23
C VAL A 195 11.68 -4.57 3.07
N ILE A 196 10.78 -5.47 2.66
CA ILE A 196 9.35 -5.20 2.52
C ILE A 196 8.59 -6.14 3.44
N GLY A 197 7.88 -5.56 4.41
CA GLY A 197 7.00 -6.29 5.32
C GLY A 197 5.57 -6.42 4.79
N ASP A 198 4.85 -7.42 5.29
CA ASP A 198 3.40 -7.53 5.17
C ASP A 198 2.73 -7.52 6.54
N TYR A 199 1.44 -7.16 6.56
CA TYR A 199 0.68 -7.07 7.81
C TYR A 199 0.46 -8.43 8.49
N ARG A 200 0.83 -9.55 7.85
CA ARG A 200 0.84 -10.89 8.47
C ARG A 200 2.11 -11.14 9.29
N GLY A 201 3.02 -10.17 9.34
CA GLY A 201 4.32 -10.28 10.02
C GLY A 201 5.40 -10.88 9.14
N GLY A 202 5.09 -11.22 7.88
CA GLY A 202 6.08 -11.65 6.91
C GLY A 202 6.98 -10.49 6.50
N GLN A 203 8.23 -10.80 6.17
CA GLN A 203 9.15 -9.83 5.54
C GLN A 203 10.03 -10.52 4.52
N ARG A 204 10.39 -9.81 3.46
CA ARG A 204 11.29 -10.31 2.41
C ARG A 204 12.26 -9.22 1.97
N VAL A 205 13.46 -9.63 1.59
CA VAL A 205 14.48 -8.76 0.99
C VAL A 205 14.30 -8.81 -0.52
N HIS A 206 14.24 -7.63 -1.14
CA HIS A 206 13.92 -7.48 -2.55
C HIS A 206 14.91 -6.57 -3.28
N ALA A 207 15.13 -6.86 -4.56
CA ALA A 207 15.90 -6.01 -5.46
C ALA A 207 15.13 -4.73 -5.86
N GLY A 208 15.84 -3.77 -6.46
CA GLY A 208 15.27 -2.48 -6.87
C GLY A 208 14.02 -2.58 -7.75
N ARG A 209 14.02 -3.50 -8.72
CA ARG A 209 12.87 -3.72 -9.62
C ARG A 209 11.59 -4.11 -8.88
N ARG A 210 11.73 -4.93 -7.84
CA ARG A 210 10.57 -5.37 -7.04
C ARG A 210 10.09 -4.26 -6.11
N LEU A 211 11.00 -3.44 -5.56
CA LEU A 211 10.61 -2.23 -4.85
C LEU A 211 9.85 -1.27 -5.78
N ALA A 212 10.32 -1.04 -7.01
CA ALA A 212 9.61 -0.21 -8.00
C ALA A 212 8.16 -0.65 -8.23
N SER A 213 7.91 -1.96 -8.30
CA SER A 213 6.57 -2.52 -8.41
C SER A 213 5.69 -2.22 -7.20
N VAL A 214 6.23 -2.30 -5.98
CA VAL A 214 5.51 -1.92 -4.74
C VAL A 214 5.20 -0.43 -4.72
N LEU A 215 6.08 0.39 -5.29
CA LEU A 215 5.89 1.84 -5.40
C LEU A 215 5.03 2.26 -6.60
N GLY A 216 4.40 1.32 -7.33
CA GLY A 216 3.70 1.59 -8.59
C GLY A 216 2.54 2.59 -8.51
N ASP A 217 2.05 2.88 -7.31
CA ASP A 217 1.02 3.89 -7.04
C ASP A 217 1.55 5.31 -6.84
N LEU A 218 2.88 5.47 -6.74
CA LEU A 218 3.52 6.77 -6.71
C LEU A 218 3.80 7.23 -8.14
N PRO A 219 3.59 8.52 -8.45
CA PRO A 219 3.93 9.10 -9.75
C PRO A 219 5.45 9.29 -9.85
N LEU A 220 6.22 8.20 -9.87
CA LEU A 220 7.69 8.27 -9.81
C LEU A 220 8.32 8.65 -11.14
N TYR A 221 7.65 8.40 -12.26
CA TYR A 221 8.23 8.64 -13.56
C TYR A 221 8.52 10.12 -13.80
N GLY A 222 9.77 10.45 -14.17
CA GLY A 222 10.20 11.82 -14.43
C GLY A 222 10.22 12.73 -13.18
N CYS A 223 10.02 12.14 -12.00
CA CYS A 223 10.12 12.78 -10.71
C CYS A 223 11.47 12.44 -10.06
N ASP A 224 11.75 13.11 -8.95
CA ASP A 224 12.88 12.77 -8.09
C ASP A 224 12.36 11.92 -6.93
N LEU A 225 13.10 10.86 -6.60
CA LEU A 225 12.79 9.95 -5.50
C LEU A 225 13.88 10.02 -4.44
N ARG A 226 13.57 10.47 -3.24
CA ARG A 226 14.49 10.48 -2.09
C ARG A 226 14.33 9.21 -1.27
N LEU A 227 15.38 8.41 -1.13
CA LEU A 227 15.38 7.24 -0.26
C LEU A 227 15.79 7.61 1.17
N TRP A 228 14.86 7.44 2.11
CA TRP A 228 15.15 7.49 3.55
C TRP A 228 15.60 6.11 4.02
N LEU A 229 16.91 5.88 3.96
CA LEU A 229 17.57 4.64 4.33
C LEU A 229 18.86 4.89 5.12
N THR A 230 19.38 3.81 5.71
CA THR A 230 20.73 3.72 6.27
C THR A 230 21.52 2.75 5.41
N TRP A 231 22.71 3.14 4.94
CA TRP A 231 23.56 2.23 4.18
C TRP A 231 24.07 1.08 5.06
N PRO A 232 24.19 -0.14 4.51
CA PRO A 232 24.83 -1.23 5.23
C PRO A 232 26.31 -0.93 5.47
N ALA A 233 26.88 -1.43 6.57
CA ALA A 233 28.29 -1.23 6.90
C ALA A 233 29.24 -2.03 5.98
N GLY A 234 28.84 -3.25 5.59
CA GLY A 234 29.65 -4.16 4.77
C GLY A 234 29.86 -3.66 3.34
N ALA A 235 31.09 -3.69 2.83
CA ALA A 235 31.42 -3.23 1.48
C ALA A 235 30.63 -3.98 0.38
N ALA A 236 30.53 -5.30 0.48
CA ALA A 236 29.78 -6.12 -0.48
C ALA A 236 28.27 -5.78 -0.49
N ASP A 237 27.68 -5.56 0.69
CA ASP A 237 26.28 -5.15 0.82
C ASP A 237 26.06 -3.74 0.25
N ARG A 238 27.03 -2.82 0.40
CA ARG A 238 26.98 -1.48 -0.21
C ARG A 238 27.01 -1.57 -1.74
N GLU A 239 27.92 -2.37 -2.29
CA GLU A 239 27.99 -2.57 -3.74
C GLU A 239 26.71 -3.20 -4.29
N HIS A 240 26.14 -4.17 -3.56
CA HIS A 240 24.86 -4.77 -3.91
C HIS A 240 23.71 -3.73 -3.83
N LEU A 241 23.66 -2.90 -2.79
CA LEU A 241 22.67 -1.83 -2.70
C LEU A 241 22.80 -0.83 -3.85
N LEU A 242 24.02 -0.47 -4.24
CA LEU A 242 24.25 0.43 -5.35
C LEU A 242 23.62 -0.09 -6.65
N ARG A 243 23.83 -1.38 -6.96
CA ARG A 243 23.16 -2.03 -8.11
C ARG A 243 21.64 -1.98 -7.98
N ASN A 244 21.10 -2.29 -6.81
CA ASN A 244 19.66 -2.24 -6.56
C ASN A 244 19.07 -0.83 -6.66
N VAL A 245 19.81 0.20 -6.27
CA VAL A 245 19.39 1.60 -6.41
C VAL A 245 19.43 2.02 -7.89
N ALA A 246 20.44 1.62 -8.64
CA ALA A 246 20.50 1.83 -10.09
C ALA A 246 19.33 1.13 -10.82
N ASP A 247 19.07 -0.13 -10.50
CA ASP A 247 17.91 -0.88 -11.02
C ASP A 247 16.58 -0.18 -10.66
N LEU A 248 16.46 0.39 -9.45
CA LEU A 248 15.29 1.15 -9.05
C LEU A 248 15.13 2.43 -9.87
N ALA A 249 16.21 3.18 -10.10
CA ALA A 249 16.20 4.38 -10.93
C ALA A 249 15.77 4.05 -12.36
N GLU A 250 16.35 3.00 -12.96
CA GLU A 250 15.99 2.53 -14.29
C GLU A 250 14.52 2.10 -14.33
N THR A 251 14.06 1.26 -13.39
CA THR A 251 12.70 0.69 -13.34
C THR A 251 11.60 1.70 -12.97
N THR A 252 11.96 2.86 -12.44
CA THR A 252 10.98 3.91 -12.11
C THR A 252 11.02 5.07 -13.11
N GLY A 253 12.11 5.22 -13.87
CA GLY A 253 12.38 6.42 -14.65
C GLY A 253 12.59 7.66 -13.79
N ALA A 254 12.86 7.49 -12.49
CA ALA A 254 13.05 8.57 -11.52
C ALA A 254 14.54 8.82 -11.28
N THR A 255 14.92 10.06 -10.95
CA THR A 255 16.23 10.29 -10.35
C THR A 255 16.17 9.88 -8.88
N VAL A 256 16.89 8.83 -8.51
CA VAL A 256 16.88 8.30 -7.14
C VAL A 256 18.02 8.93 -6.34
N TRP A 257 17.69 9.53 -5.20
CA TRP A 257 18.63 10.18 -4.30
C TRP A 257 18.87 9.31 -3.07
N THR A 258 20.14 9.01 -2.79
CA THR A 258 20.58 8.32 -1.57
C THR A 258 21.51 9.20 -0.75
N PRO A 259 21.65 8.98 0.56
CA PRO A 259 22.76 9.57 1.30
C PRO A 259 24.11 9.03 0.77
N PRO A 260 25.26 9.62 1.15
CA PRO A 260 26.58 9.07 0.84
C PRO A 260 26.71 7.60 1.23
N ALA A 261 27.47 6.82 0.45
CA ALA A 261 27.70 5.41 0.75
C ALA A 261 28.31 5.21 2.16
N GLY A 262 27.64 4.41 3.00
CA GLY A 262 28.00 4.23 4.41
C GLY A 262 27.38 5.25 5.37
N GLY A 263 26.74 6.29 4.84
CA GLY A 263 25.95 7.27 5.59
C GLY A 263 24.49 6.83 5.81
N ALA A 264 23.67 7.78 6.25
CA ALA A 264 22.26 7.56 6.52
C ALA A 264 21.42 8.79 6.20
N VAL A 265 20.11 8.64 6.27
CA VAL A 265 19.16 9.76 6.25
C VAL A 265 18.53 9.90 7.63
N GLU A 266 18.59 11.12 8.15
CA GLU A 266 18.04 11.49 9.45
C GLU A 266 16.91 12.51 9.29
N LEU A 267 15.90 12.42 10.16
CA LEU A 267 14.88 13.45 10.30
C LEU A 267 15.42 14.59 11.18
N SER A 268 15.61 15.78 10.60
CA SER A 268 16.05 16.98 11.32
C SER A 268 14.94 17.46 12.27
N GLY A 269 15.21 17.44 13.58
CA GLY A 269 14.20 17.74 14.60
C GLY A 269 13.65 19.17 14.58
N ASP A 270 14.43 20.14 14.10
CA ASP A 270 14.06 21.56 14.01
C ASP A 270 13.17 21.87 12.79
N ARG A 271 13.38 21.17 11.67
CA ARG A 271 12.73 21.45 10.39
C ARG A 271 11.72 20.40 9.96
N HIS A 272 11.70 19.25 10.63
CA HIS A 272 10.82 18.15 10.27
C HIS A 272 11.03 17.68 8.81
N ASP A 273 12.27 17.72 8.34
CA ASP A 273 12.68 17.34 6.97
C ASP A 273 13.89 16.41 7.03
N LEU A 274 14.18 15.71 5.93
CA LEU A 274 15.23 14.72 5.86
C LEU A 274 16.54 15.32 5.35
N ARG A 275 17.63 15.02 6.07
CA ARG A 275 19.00 15.31 5.67
C ARG A 275 19.82 14.03 5.51
N ALA A 276 20.69 14.00 4.52
CA ALA A 276 21.74 13.01 4.41
C ALA A 276 22.85 13.34 5.42
N ILE A 277 23.35 12.32 6.10
CA ILE A 277 24.50 12.39 7.00
C ILE A 277 25.53 11.36 6.58
N GLU A 278 26.80 11.69 6.76
CA GLU A 278 27.92 10.77 6.57
C GLU A 278 28.02 9.80 7.76
N SER A 279 28.90 8.79 7.65
CA SER A 279 29.17 7.86 8.76
C SER A 279 29.78 8.55 10.00
N THR A 280 30.33 9.75 9.82
CA THR A 280 30.85 10.62 10.89
C THR A 280 29.75 11.37 11.64
N GLY A 281 28.51 11.39 11.11
CA GLY A 281 27.39 12.18 11.64
C GLY A 281 27.31 13.60 11.07
N GLU A 282 28.29 14.04 10.29
CA GLU A 282 28.28 15.35 9.62
C GLU A 282 27.29 15.37 8.44
N PRO A 283 26.76 16.55 8.04
CA PRO A 283 25.91 16.67 6.86
C PRO A 283 26.61 16.15 5.59
N GLY A 284 25.95 15.23 4.89
CA GLY A 284 26.48 14.59 3.69
C GLY A 284 25.82 15.07 2.40
N LEU A 285 26.51 14.88 1.28
CA LEU A 285 25.96 15.17 -0.04
C LEU A 285 25.08 14.00 -0.52
N TRP A 286 23.84 14.29 -0.89
CA TRP A 286 23.00 13.33 -1.60
C TRP A 286 23.64 12.92 -2.92
N GLN A 287 23.56 11.63 -3.22
CA GLN A 287 24.04 11.01 -4.44
C GLN A 287 22.85 10.73 -5.35
N ALA A 288 22.90 11.25 -6.59
CA ALA A 288 21.88 11.02 -7.59
C ALA A 288 22.22 9.79 -8.44
N HIS A 289 21.25 8.88 -8.54
CA HIS A 289 21.29 7.71 -9.42
C HIS A 289 20.23 7.92 -10.49
N ARG A 290 20.68 8.10 -11.74
CA ARG A 290 19.81 8.50 -12.86
C ARG A 290 19.62 7.31 -13.80
N PRO A 291 18.42 7.14 -14.39
CA PRO A 291 18.23 6.16 -15.45
C PRO A 291 19.07 6.56 -16.67
N GLU A 292 19.49 5.59 -17.45
CA GLU A 292 20.42 5.81 -18.58
C GLU A 292 19.84 6.78 -19.63
N ARG A 293 18.51 6.75 -19.78
CA ARG A 293 17.77 7.60 -20.73
C ARG A 293 17.33 8.95 -20.15
N ALA A 294 17.75 9.32 -18.94
CA ALA A 294 17.39 10.62 -18.37
C ALA A 294 18.00 11.76 -19.20
N THR A 295 17.14 12.67 -19.70
CA THR A 295 17.58 13.91 -20.36
C THR A 295 17.56 15.08 -19.36
N GLY A 296 18.46 16.06 -19.55
CA GLY A 296 18.54 17.27 -18.72
C GLY A 296 19.33 17.11 -17.41
N GLU A 297 19.30 18.12 -16.55
CA GLU A 297 19.89 18.08 -15.20
C GLU A 297 18.87 17.58 -14.17
N ALA A 298 19.34 17.12 -13.01
CA ALA A 298 18.45 16.72 -11.91
C ALA A 298 17.71 17.94 -11.34
N ALA A 299 16.43 17.78 -10.98
CA ALA A 299 15.62 18.92 -10.50
C ALA A 299 16.00 19.39 -9.09
N PHE A 300 16.83 18.61 -8.38
CA PHE A 300 17.30 18.89 -7.03
C PHE A 300 18.83 18.81 -6.95
N ARG A 301 19.37 19.35 -5.86
CA ARG A 301 20.77 19.22 -5.48
C ARG A 301 20.91 19.18 -3.96
N SER A 302 22.08 18.75 -3.49
CA SER A 302 22.44 18.78 -2.08
C SER A 302 22.66 20.22 -1.60
N GLY A 303 21.96 20.60 -0.54
CA GLY A 303 22.24 21.80 0.24
C GLY A 303 23.39 21.58 1.22
N PRO A 304 23.97 22.66 1.77
CA PRO A 304 25.11 22.59 2.69
C PRO A 304 24.76 21.96 4.06
N ASP A 305 23.48 21.90 4.41
CA ASP A 305 22.98 21.24 5.62
C ASP A 305 22.56 19.78 5.39
N GLY A 306 22.95 19.22 4.23
CA GLY A 306 22.65 17.85 3.85
C GLY A 306 21.21 17.62 3.41
N ARG A 307 20.38 18.66 3.17
CA ARG A 307 19.01 18.49 2.64
C ARG A 307 18.98 18.56 1.11
N LEU A 308 17.97 18.00 0.48
CA LEU A 308 17.72 18.24 -0.95
C LEU A 308 16.99 19.57 -1.13
N VAL A 309 17.52 20.43 -2.00
CA VAL A 309 16.91 21.70 -2.38
C VAL A 309 16.66 21.73 -3.89
N PRO A 310 15.61 22.40 -4.38
CA PRO A 310 15.41 22.57 -5.82
C PRO A 310 16.64 23.19 -6.49
N ALA A 311 17.04 22.68 -7.66
CA ALA A 311 18.20 23.19 -8.40
C ALA A 311 18.03 24.65 -8.82
N THR A 312 16.78 25.12 -8.96
CA THR A 312 16.46 26.52 -9.27
C THR A 312 16.52 27.46 -8.07
N ALA A 313 16.68 26.96 -6.84
CA ALA A 313 16.79 27.81 -5.67
C ALA A 313 18.10 28.64 -5.72
N PRO A 314 18.12 29.89 -5.21
CA PRO A 314 19.35 30.66 -5.12
C PRO A 314 20.38 29.98 -4.20
N VAL A 315 21.66 30.00 -4.59
CA VAL A 315 22.76 29.43 -3.81
C VAL A 315 23.13 30.41 -2.69
N THR A 316 22.78 30.10 -1.44
CA THR A 316 23.27 30.85 -0.28
C THR A 316 24.67 30.36 0.09
N ILE A 317 25.70 31.13 -0.26
CA ILE A 317 27.07 30.85 0.14
C ILE A 317 27.25 31.34 1.59
N ALA A 318 27.19 30.42 2.55
CA ALA A 318 27.54 30.73 3.93
C ALA A 318 29.08 30.79 4.04
N VAL A 319 29.65 31.98 3.97
CA VAL A 319 31.07 32.20 4.27
C VAL A 319 31.26 31.98 5.76
N ARG A 320 31.80 30.82 6.15
CA ARG A 320 32.19 30.54 7.53
C ARG A 320 33.45 31.39 7.81
N PRO A 321 33.42 32.36 8.75
CA PRO A 321 34.64 33.07 9.11
C PRO A 321 35.64 32.05 9.67
N THR A 322 36.84 32.03 9.09
CA THR A 322 37.94 31.15 9.47
C THR A 322 38.31 31.42 10.92
N ALA A 323 37.76 30.62 11.83
CA ALA A 323 38.15 30.66 13.23
C ALA A 323 39.56 30.05 13.37
N ALA A 324 40.44 30.80 14.03
CA ALA A 324 41.83 30.45 14.26
C ALA A 324 41.98 29.07 14.93
N THR A 325 42.98 28.33 14.47
CA THR A 325 43.44 27.03 14.95
C THR A 325 43.56 26.98 16.48
N PRO A 326 42.76 26.16 17.20
CA PRO A 326 43.03 25.85 18.59
C PRO A 326 44.16 24.82 18.71
N ALA A 327 44.99 25.00 19.73
CA ALA A 327 46.13 24.16 20.08
C ALA A 327 45.73 22.69 20.37
N PRO A 328 46.65 21.72 20.14
CA PRO A 328 46.36 20.29 20.25
C PRO A 328 46.14 19.85 21.72
N PRO A 329 45.10 19.04 22.01
CA PRO A 329 44.93 18.41 23.32
C PRO A 329 45.80 17.15 23.49
N ALA A 330 46.22 16.94 24.74
CA ALA A 330 47.10 15.88 25.20
C ALA A 330 46.47 14.47 25.15
N ALA A 331 47.34 13.48 24.94
CA ALA A 331 47.03 12.07 24.75
C ALA A 331 46.35 11.42 25.97
N ALA A 332 45.26 10.67 25.71
CA ALA A 332 44.62 9.77 26.68
C ALA A 332 44.83 8.31 26.27
N ALA A 333 45.08 7.46 27.28
CA ALA A 333 45.48 6.06 27.20
C ALA A 333 44.40 5.09 26.67
N PRO A 334 44.78 3.92 26.13
CA PRO A 334 43.86 2.98 25.49
C PRO A 334 43.03 2.17 26.51
N ARG A 335 41.73 2.03 26.22
CA ARG A 335 40.78 1.21 26.99
C ARG A 335 40.59 -0.14 26.29
N ALA A 336 40.73 -1.22 27.06
CA ALA A 336 40.71 -2.61 26.61
C ALA A 336 39.37 -3.05 25.98
N ALA A 337 39.48 -3.85 24.93
CA ALA A 337 38.37 -4.47 24.20
C ALA A 337 37.81 -5.69 24.97
N SER A 338 36.48 -5.76 25.10
CA SER A 338 35.77 -6.97 25.56
C SER A 338 35.16 -7.69 24.37
N ALA A 339 35.46 -8.98 24.26
CA ALA A 339 34.96 -9.90 23.24
C ALA A 339 33.49 -10.30 23.49
N PRO A 340 32.70 -10.60 22.44
CA PRO A 340 31.34 -11.12 22.58
C PRO A 340 31.31 -12.65 22.79
N PRO A 341 30.33 -13.20 23.54
CA PRO A 341 30.13 -14.64 23.65
C PRO A 341 29.38 -15.20 22.43
N ALA A 342 29.82 -16.39 22.01
CA ALA A 342 29.23 -17.19 20.94
C ALA A 342 27.86 -17.76 21.33
N THR A 343 26.91 -17.74 20.40
CA THR A 343 25.59 -18.38 20.51
C THR A 343 25.60 -19.72 19.77
N PRO A 344 25.17 -20.85 20.37
CA PRO A 344 25.06 -22.12 19.68
C PRO A 344 23.70 -22.27 18.96
N ALA A 345 23.73 -22.93 17.81
CA ALA A 345 22.57 -23.27 16.98
C ALA A 345 21.78 -24.47 17.55
N PRO A 346 20.45 -24.54 17.35
CA PRO A 346 19.67 -25.74 17.68
C PRO A 346 19.63 -26.76 16.52
N PRO A 347 19.41 -28.06 16.83
CA PRO A 347 19.36 -29.13 15.86
C PRO A 347 17.99 -29.25 15.18
N VAL A 348 18.02 -29.77 13.95
CA VAL A 348 16.85 -30.14 13.14
C VAL A 348 16.43 -31.55 13.53
N THR A 349 15.14 -31.76 13.84
CA THR A 349 14.56 -33.10 14.02
C THR A 349 13.37 -33.26 13.10
N ALA A 350 13.39 -34.31 12.27
CA ALA A 350 12.31 -34.74 11.40
C ALA A 350 11.54 -35.89 12.07
N VAL A 351 10.20 -35.83 12.06
CA VAL A 351 9.31 -36.98 12.32
C VAL A 351 8.04 -36.83 11.47
N ALA A 352 7.48 -37.99 11.12
CA ALA A 352 6.58 -38.32 10.03
C ALA A 352 5.05 -38.22 10.31
N SER A 353 4.30 -38.15 9.20
CA SER A 353 3.03 -38.83 8.83
C SER A 353 1.67 -38.62 9.56
N THR A 354 0.70 -38.08 8.77
CA THR A 354 -0.73 -38.48 8.53
C THR A 354 -1.79 -38.30 9.65
N PRO A 355 -3.06 -37.90 9.33
CA PRO A 355 -3.99 -38.64 8.46
C PRO A 355 -4.75 -37.83 7.39
N VAL A 356 -5.25 -38.61 6.43
CA VAL A 356 -6.04 -38.26 5.25
C VAL A 356 -7.51 -38.05 5.63
N VAL A 357 -8.10 -36.94 5.19
CA VAL A 357 -9.55 -36.68 5.25
C VAL A 357 -10.15 -36.99 3.88
N SER A 358 -11.10 -37.93 3.87
CA SER A 358 -11.92 -38.30 2.72
C SER A 358 -12.72 -37.12 2.17
N ALA A 359 -12.56 -36.83 0.88
CA ALA A 359 -13.44 -35.95 0.13
C ALA A 359 -14.30 -36.76 -0.86
N SER A 360 -15.58 -36.40 -0.88
CA SER A 360 -16.66 -36.99 -1.65
C SER A 360 -16.39 -37.02 -3.16
N ALA A 361 -16.70 -38.15 -3.79
CA ALA A 361 -16.48 -38.40 -5.21
C ALA A 361 -17.39 -37.53 -6.10
N ALA A 362 -16.81 -36.51 -6.71
CA ALA A 362 -17.37 -35.89 -7.92
C ALA A 362 -16.98 -36.75 -9.13
N VAL A 363 -17.95 -37.01 -10.01
CA VAL A 363 -17.78 -37.73 -11.28
C VAL A 363 -16.59 -37.15 -12.03
N VAL A 364 -15.52 -37.94 -12.19
CA VAL A 364 -14.31 -37.56 -12.92
C VAL A 364 -14.64 -37.58 -14.41
N PRO A 365 -14.69 -36.43 -15.11
CA PRO A 365 -14.75 -36.45 -16.56
C PRO A 365 -13.46 -37.08 -17.09
N VAL A 366 -13.59 -37.96 -18.08
CA VAL A 366 -12.46 -38.56 -18.80
C VAL A 366 -11.47 -37.45 -19.18
N ALA A 367 -10.25 -37.52 -18.62
CA ALA A 367 -9.26 -36.47 -18.75
C ALA A 367 -8.84 -36.32 -20.22
N ALA A 368 -9.16 -35.18 -20.82
CA ALA A 368 -8.65 -34.83 -22.14
C ALA A 368 -7.11 -34.78 -22.09
N PRO A 369 -6.41 -35.27 -23.13
CA PRO A 369 -4.96 -35.21 -23.18
C PRO A 369 -4.47 -33.75 -23.12
N PRO A 370 -3.27 -33.48 -22.55
CA PRO A 370 -2.70 -32.14 -22.54
C PRO A 370 -2.52 -31.63 -23.97
N ALA A 371 -2.87 -30.38 -24.20
CA ALA A 371 -2.70 -29.74 -25.49
C ALA A 371 -1.21 -29.43 -25.71
N VAL A 372 -0.69 -29.78 -26.89
CA VAL A 372 0.63 -29.33 -27.32
C VAL A 372 0.49 -27.92 -27.85
N LEU A 373 1.10 -26.95 -27.18
CA LEU A 373 1.12 -25.56 -27.60
C LEU A 373 2.48 -25.22 -28.20
N PHE A 374 2.46 -24.48 -29.29
CA PHE A 374 3.68 -24.03 -29.98
C PHE A 374 3.81 -22.52 -29.86
N ALA A 375 5.05 -22.05 -29.74
CA ALA A 375 5.34 -20.63 -29.85
C ALA A 375 4.99 -20.13 -31.27
N SER A 376 4.42 -18.93 -31.33
CA SER A 376 4.17 -18.27 -32.62
C SER A 376 5.45 -17.60 -33.11
N ALA A 377 5.63 -17.54 -34.43
CA ALA A 377 6.69 -16.73 -35.02
C ALA A 377 6.49 -15.24 -34.64
N PRO A 378 7.57 -14.49 -34.36
CA PRO A 378 7.46 -13.08 -34.06
C PRO A 378 6.97 -12.32 -35.29
N PRO A 379 5.89 -11.54 -35.19
CA PRO A 379 5.39 -10.76 -36.31
C PRO A 379 6.36 -9.63 -36.65
N GLU A 380 6.39 -9.24 -37.93
CA GLU A 380 7.00 -7.98 -38.33
C GLU A 380 6.28 -6.78 -37.69
N THR A 381 7.04 -5.71 -37.45
CA THR A 381 6.53 -4.48 -36.83
C THR A 381 7.04 -3.24 -37.55
N GLU A 382 6.20 -2.22 -37.67
CA GLU A 382 6.54 -0.92 -38.26
C GLU A 382 6.24 0.23 -37.30
N GLU A 383 6.93 1.37 -37.46
CA GLU A 383 6.64 2.56 -36.68
C GLU A 383 5.27 3.13 -37.07
N GLU A 384 4.42 3.38 -36.07
CA GLU A 384 3.10 3.95 -36.29
C GLU A 384 3.19 5.36 -36.91
N PRO A 385 2.37 5.66 -37.95
CA PRO A 385 2.33 6.99 -38.54
C PRO A 385 2.04 8.08 -37.49
N VAL A 386 2.72 9.22 -37.64
CA VAL A 386 2.47 10.41 -36.81
C VAL A 386 1.01 10.86 -36.97
N GLY A 387 0.34 11.12 -35.85
CA GLY A 387 -1.06 11.57 -35.84
C GLY A 387 -2.09 10.46 -35.77
N THR A 388 -1.68 9.19 -35.65
CA THR A 388 -2.63 8.08 -35.45
C THR A 388 -3.44 8.29 -34.15
N PRO A 389 -4.77 8.04 -34.16
CA PRO A 389 -5.63 8.27 -33.01
C PRO A 389 -5.15 7.53 -31.76
N SER A 390 -5.39 8.13 -30.59
CA SER A 390 -5.07 7.51 -29.30
C SER A 390 -5.69 6.12 -29.18
N VAL A 391 -4.87 5.15 -28.80
CA VAL A 391 -5.25 3.74 -28.63
C VAL A 391 -5.94 3.45 -27.29
N GLY A 392 -6.34 4.51 -26.56
CA GLY A 392 -7.05 4.43 -25.29
C GLY A 392 -6.16 4.29 -24.05
N VAL A 393 -4.85 4.06 -24.23
CA VAL A 393 -3.86 3.96 -23.14
C VAL A 393 -3.13 5.30 -23.01
N PRO A 394 -3.35 6.09 -21.93
CA PRO A 394 -2.92 7.49 -21.88
C PRO A 394 -1.41 7.73 -22.03
N TRP A 395 -0.60 6.76 -21.62
CA TRP A 395 0.87 6.82 -21.63
C TRP A 395 1.50 6.20 -22.89
N LEU A 396 0.72 5.52 -23.73
CA LEU A 396 1.15 4.96 -25.00
C LEU A 396 0.86 5.96 -26.13
N ARG A 397 1.77 6.92 -26.34
CA ARG A 397 1.57 8.04 -27.28
C ARG A 397 2.68 8.14 -28.32
N GLY A 398 2.35 7.86 -29.59
CA GLY A 398 3.22 8.15 -30.74
C GLY A 398 4.43 7.23 -30.86
N ARG A 399 4.85 6.97 -32.11
CA ARG A 399 6.04 6.18 -32.50
C ARG A 399 6.16 4.78 -31.91
N ALA A 400 5.06 4.18 -31.46
CA ALA A 400 5.07 2.79 -31.05
C ALA A 400 5.22 1.90 -32.29
N GLN A 401 5.96 0.79 -32.19
CA GLN A 401 5.98 -0.19 -33.28
C GLN A 401 4.75 -1.10 -33.20
N VAL A 402 4.02 -1.16 -34.30
CA VAL A 402 2.77 -1.90 -34.44
C VAL A 402 2.99 -3.09 -35.36
N THR A 403 2.29 -4.19 -35.14
CA THR A 403 2.44 -5.37 -35.99
C THR A 403 1.96 -5.10 -37.42
N THR A 404 2.64 -5.59 -38.45
CA THR A 404 2.25 -5.41 -39.87
C THR A 404 1.49 -6.60 -40.42
N GLU A 405 1.55 -7.75 -39.73
CA GLU A 405 0.93 -9.00 -40.14
C GLU A 405 0.07 -9.60 -39.01
N PRO A 406 -0.89 -10.48 -39.34
CA PRO A 406 -1.65 -11.21 -38.34
C PRO A 406 -0.77 -12.26 -37.65
N PHE A 407 -0.94 -12.41 -36.34
CA PHE A 407 -0.26 -13.42 -35.55
C PHE A 407 -1.17 -13.96 -34.45
N GLU A 408 -0.70 -14.98 -33.73
CA GLU A 408 -1.39 -15.49 -32.56
C GLU A 408 -0.62 -15.18 -31.29
N ALA A 409 -1.36 -14.77 -30.27
CA ALA A 409 -0.84 -14.47 -28.95
C ALA A 409 -1.55 -15.31 -27.89
N PHE A 410 -0.84 -15.58 -26.81
CA PHE A 410 -1.34 -16.25 -25.62
C PHE A 410 -1.55 -15.23 -24.52
N VAL A 411 -2.74 -15.24 -23.92
CA VAL A 411 -3.20 -14.29 -22.91
C VAL A 411 -3.67 -15.05 -21.67
N THR A 412 -3.22 -14.66 -20.49
CA THR A 412 -3.71 -15.29 -19.25
C THR A 412 -5.06 -14.73 -18.83
N SER A 413 -5.89 -15.58 -18.22
CA SER A 413 -7.21 -15.20 -17.71
C SER A 413 -7.52 -15.83 -16.36
N PRO A 414 -8.10 -15.08 -15.41
CA PRO A 414 -8.68 -15.65 -14.20
C PRO A 414 -10.03 -16.32 -14.46
N ASP A 415 -10.67 -16.01 -15.59
CA ASP A 415 -12.02 -16.45 -15.95
C ASP A 415 -12.03 -17.54 -17.01
N ASP A 416 -13.06 -18.38 -16.93
CA ASP A 416 -13.35 -19.39 -17.94
C ASP A 416 -13.45 -18.75 -19.34
N PRO A 417 -12.85 -19.34 -20.37
CA PRO A 417 -12.88 -18.80 -21.73
C PRO A 417 -14.30 -18.52 -22.27
N GLN A 418 -15.32 -19.28 -21.86
CA GLN A 418 -16.72 -19.01 -22.21
C GLN A 418 -17.24 -17.73 -21.56
N ILE A 419 -16.88 -17.49 -20.29
CA ILE A 419 -17.20 -16.23 -19.60
C ILE A 419 -16.49 -15.07 -20.29
N VAL A 420 -15.21 -15.23 -20.68
CA VAL A 420 -14.45 -14.22 -21.41
C VAL A 420 -15.10 -13.89 -22.76
N ALA A 421 -15.57 -14.89 -23.51
CA ALA A 421 -16.22 -14.69 -24.80
C ALA A 421 -17.50 -13.83 -24.70
N VAL A 422 -18.24 -13.95 -23.60
CA VAL A 422 -19.50 -13.22 -23.37
C VAL A 422 -19.27 -11.87 -22.69
N SER A 423 -18.49 -11.88 -21.61
CA SER A 423 -18.36 -10.76 -20.67
C SER A 423 -17.07 -9.97 -20.86
N GLY A 424 -16.15 -10.41 -21.72
CA GLY A 424 -14.81 -9.84 -21.86
C GLY A 424 -13.85 -10.29 -20.76
N LEU A 425 -12.56 -10.11 -21.04
CA LEU A 425 -11.46 -10.43 -20.13
C LEU A 425 -11.44 -9.42 -18.98
N ARG A 426 -11.51 -9.90 -17.74
CA ARG A 426 -11.36 -9.03 -16.56
C ARG A 426 -9.91 -8.58 -16.42
N THR A 427 -9.67 -7.28 -16.53
CA THR A 427 -8.35 -6.67 -16.36
C THR A 427 -8.46 -5.29 -15.71
N PRO A 428 -7.49 -4.89 -14.89
CA PRO A 428 -7.44 -3.53 -14.35
C PRO A 428 -6.99 -2.50 -15.37
N ASP A 429 -6.38 -2.93 -16.48
CA ASP A 429 -5.70 -2.04 -17.44
C ASP A 429 -6.50 -1.84 -18.72
N LEU A 430 -6.23 -0.75 -19.44
CA LEU A 430 -6.79 -0.48 -20.78
C LEU A 430 -6.02 -1.19 -21.91
N PHE A 431 -5.41 -2.32 -21.61
CA PHE A 431 -4.74 -3.18 -22.57
C PHE A 431 -4.66 -4.61 -22.04
N VAL A 432 -4.26 -5.52 -22.91
CA VAL A 432 -4.02 -6.94 -22.59
C VAL A 432 -2.59 -7.29 -22.96
N LEU A 433 -1.93 -8.13 -22.16
CA LEU A 433 -0.59 -8.65 -22.46
C LEU A 433 -0.70 -9.95 -23.26
N GLY A 434 -0.14 -9.95 -24.46
CA GLY A 434 -0.04 -11.10 -25.34
C GLY A 434 1.39 -11.62 -25.42
N HIS A 435 1.56 -12.93 -25.28
CA HIS A 435 2.84 -13.62 -25.36
C HIS A 435 2.87 -14.51 -26.60
N LEU A 436 4.01 -14.60 -27.29
CA LEU A 436 4.16 -15.51 -28.43
C LEU A 436 4.38 -16.97 -27.99
N ASP A 437 5.10 -17.14 -26.88
CA ASP A 437 5.39 -18.44 -26.28
C ASP A 437 4.54 -18.63 -25.01
N PRO A 438 3.64 -19.63 -24.97
CA PRO A 438 2.84 -19.92 -23.79
C PRO A 438 3.67 -20.41 -22.60
N HIS A 439 4.88 -20.93 -22.82
CA HIS A 439 5.78 -21.41 -21.77
C HIS A 439 6.57 -20.28 -21.10
N ALA A 440 6.77 -19.16 -21.79
CA ALA A 440 7.36 -17.95 -21.23
C ALA A 440 6.41 -17.21 -20.27
N ILE A 441 5.14 -17.62 -20.23
CA ILE A 441 4.15 -17.06 -19.32
C ILE A 441 4.41 -17.60 -17.92
N HIS A 442 4.73 -16.71 -17.00
CA HIS A 442 4.60 -16.98 -15.58
C HIS A 442 3.17 -16.62 -15.17
N PRO A 443 2.24 -17.59 -15.09
CA PRO A 443 0.87 -17.27 -14.73
C PRO A 443 0.88 -16.58 -13.37
N ASP A 444 0.19 -15.43 -13.28
CA ASP A 444 -0.17 -14.90 -11.97
C ASP A 444 -0.84 -16.04 -11.19
N ARG A 445 -0.63 -16.09 -9.86
CA ARG A 445 -1.25 -17.11 -8.99
C ARG A 445 -2.77 -17.17 -9.13
N ARG A 446 -3.38 -16.15 -9.72
CA ARG A 446 -4.80 -16.02 -9.99
C ARG A 446 -5.23 -16.49 -11.39
N ALA A 447 -4.31 -16.60 -12.34
CA ALA A 447 -4.61 -17.08 -13.69
C ALA A 447 -4.86 -18.58 -13.65
N ARG A 448 -6.06 -18.99 -14.09
CA ARG A 448 -6.47 -20.39 -14.16
C ARG A 448 -6.63 -20.87 -15.60
N TRP A 449 -6.63 -19.93 -16.54
CA TRP A 449 -6.91 -20.18 -17.94
C TRP A 449 -5.89 -19.46 -18.81
N LEU A 450 -5.64 -20.06 -19.97
CA LEU A 450 -4.84 -19.49 -21.04
C LEU A 450 -5.71 -19.36 -22.28
N LEU A 451 -5.71 -18.19 -22.89
CA LEU A 451 -6.48 -17.87 -24.08
C LEU A 451 -5.54 -17.77 -25.26
N ARG A 452 -5.90 -18.38 -26.39
CA ARG A 452 -5.21 -18.18 -27.67
C ARG A 452 -6.01 -17.20 -28.49
N VAL A 453 -5.38 -16.10 -28.87
CA VAL A 453 -6.00 -14.94 -29.49
C VAL A 453 -5.32 -14.69 -30.84
N ARG A 454 -6.10 -14.60 -31.91
CA ARG A 454 -5.61 -14.09 -33.21
C ARG A 454 -5.64 -12.58 -33.18
N VAL A 455 -4.54 -11.94 -33.51
CA VAL A 455 -4.41 -10.49 -33.58
C VAL A 455 -4.11 -10.12 -35.02
N GLU A 456 -4.99 -9.34 -35.64
CA GLU A 456 -4.79 -8.84 -36.99
C GLU A 456 -3.74 -7.73 -37.03
N ALA A 457 -3.20 -7.45 -38.23
CA ALA A 457 -2.22 -6.38 -38.46
C ALA A 457 -2.64 -5.06 -37.80
N GLY A 458 -1.69 -4.38 -37.17
CA GLY A 458 -1.86 -3.15 -36.41
C GLY A 458 -2.57 -3.33 -35.07
N GLY A 459 -2.98 -4.55 -34.69
CA GLY A 459 -3.74 -4.83 -33.47
C GLY A 459 -2.90 -4.84 -32.19
N ALA A 460 -1.58 -5.02 -32.31
CA ALA A 460 -0.66 -5.09 -31.18
C ALA A 460 0.50 -4.11 -31.31
N VAL A 461 1.11 -3.81 -30.16
CA VAL A 461 2.30 -2.98 -30.00
C VAL A 461 3.37 -3.80 -29.30
N LEU A 462 4.59 -3.83 -29.85
CA LEU A 462 5.71 -4.50 -29.21
C LEU A 462 6.15 -3.70 -27.97
N ALA A 463 6.14 -4.31 -26.77
CA ALA A 463 6.43 -3.63 -25.51
C ALA A 463 7.80 -2.95 -25.52
N SER A 464 8.84 -3.66 -25.98
CA SER A 464 10.22 -3.16 -26.05
C SER A 464 10.41 -1.98 -27.00
N SER A 465 9.47 -1.74 -27.92
CA SER A 465 9.51 -0.62 -28.87
C SER A 465 8.92 0.68 -28.30
N ILE A 466 8.29 0.63 -27.12
CA ILE A 466 7.60 1.79 -26.55
C ILE A 466 8.64 2.83 -26.14
N GLY A 467 8.77 3.88 -26.95
CA GLY A 467 9.66 5.01 -26.68
C GLY A 467 9.11 6.03 -25.68
N THR A 468 7.84 5.88 -25.27
CA THR A 468 7.23 6.75 -24.25
C THR A 468 7.44 6.22 -22.83
N PRO A 469 7.35 7.13 -21.84
CA PRO A 469 7.23 6.76 -20.44
C PRO A 469 6.20 5.64 -20.18
N VAL A 470 6.65 4.49 -19.68
CA VAL A 470 5.78 3.39 -19.25
C VAL A 470 5.66 3.41 -17.72
N PRO A 471 4.46 3.22 -17.14
CA PRO A 471 4.28 3.09 -15.69
C PRO A 471 5.24 2.05 -15.09
N SER A 472 5.81 2.33 -13.91
CA SER A 472 6.86 1.50 -13.29
C SER A 472 6.47 0.02 -13.16
N ARG A 473 5.20 -0.27 -12.87
CA ARG A 473 4.67 -1.64 -12.78
C ARG A 473 4.79 -2.44 -14.10
N PHE A 474 4.93 -1.76 -15.24
CA PHE A 474 5.04 -2.36 -16.58
C PHE A 474 6.44 -2.25 -17.18
N GLN A 475 7.40 -1.60 -16.52
CA GLN A 475 8.73 -1.44 -17.11
C GLN A 475 9.47 -2.76 -17.32
N HIS A 476 9.20 -3.77 -16.51
CA HIS A 476 9.73 -5.12 -16.70
C HIS A 476 9.31 -5.75 -18.05
N LEU A 477 8.25 -5.27 -18.68
CA LEU A 477 7.79 -5.75 -19.99
C LEU A 477 8.68 -5.24 -21.13
N LEU A 478 9.38 -4.11 -20.94
CA LEU A 478 10.24 -3.52 -21.97
C LEU A 478 11.44 -4.39 -22.33
N SER A 479 11.86 -5.30 -21.44
CA SER A 479 12.93 -6.26 -21.69
C SER A 479 12.44 -7.61 -22.22
N GLN A 480 11.15 -7.76 -22.50
CA GLN A 480 10.54 -9.02 -22.91
C GLN A 480 9.93 -8.91 -24.31
N GLN A 481 9.83 -10.05 -25.01
CA GLN A 481 9.05 -10.13 -26.26
C GLN A 481 7.55 -10.28 -25.94
N VAL A 482 7.00 -9.23 -25.33
CA VAL A 482 5.57 -9.13 -24.98
C VAL A 482 4.92 -8.10 -25.89
N PHE A 483 3.70 -8.41 -26.32
CA PHE A 483 2.87 -7.51 -27.10
C PHE A 483 1.77 -6.93 -26.24
N LEU A 484 1.60 -5.61 -26.28
CA LEU A 484 0.44 -4.95 -25.72
C LEU A 484 -0.66 -4.96 -26.78
N LEU A 485 -1.87 -5.36 -26.38
CA LEU A 485 -3.08 -5.26 -27.18
C LEU A 485 -3.94 -4.13 -26.58
N PRO A 486 -3.80 -2.87 -27.06
CA PRO A 486 -4.47 -1.73 -26.47
C PRO A 486 -5.99 -1.78 -26.67
N ALA A 487 -6.74 -1.26 -25.70
CA ALA A 487 -8.21 -1.23 -25.72
C ALA A 487 -8.79 -0.65 -27.02
N GLY A 488 -8.21 0.42 -27.54
CA GLY A 488 -8.65 1.06 -28.79
C GLY A 488 -8.43 0.22 -30.04
N ARG A 489 -7.69 -0.89 -29.93
CA ARG A 489 -7.33 -1.79 -31.02
C ARG A 489 -7.84 -3.22 -30.83
N LEU A 490 -8.49 -3.53 -29.70
CA LEU A 490 -9.03 -4.85 -29.42
C LEU A 490 -10.07 -5.35 -30.44
N GLY A 491 -10.68 -4.45 -31.22
CA GLY A 491 -11.50 -4.84 -32.37
C GLY A 491 -10.75 -5.67 -33.44
N ARG A 492 -9.41 -5.65 -33.42
CA ARG A 492 -8.51 -6.44 -34.27
C ARG A 492 -8.07 -7.76 -33.63
N ALA A 493 -8.55 -8.08 -32.43
CA ALA A 493 -8.20 -9.30 -31.71
C ALA A 493 -9.43 -10.21 -31.58
N ARG A 494 -9.25 -11.50 -31.84
CA ARG A 494 -10.31 -12.52 -31.76
C ARG A 494 -9.86 -13.70 -30.94
N LEU A 495 -10.71 -14.13 -30.00
CA LEU A 495 -10.48 -15.32 -29.20
C LEU A 495 -10.66 -16.56 -30.07
N ILE A 496 -9.63 -17.39 -30.20
CA ILE A 496 -9.65 -18.62 -31.01
C ILE A 496 -10.11 -19.80 -30.14
N THR A 497 -9.46 -19.98 -28.99
CA THR A 497 -9.73 -21.09 -28.07
C THR A 497 -9.19 -20.76 -26.68
N GLY A 498 -9.52 -21.60 -25.70
CA GLY A 498 -9.01 -21.49 -24.34
C GLY A 498 -8.55 -22.84 -23.78
N TYR A 499 -7.68 -22.74 -22.79
CA TYR A 499 -7.07 -23.88 -22.11
C TYR A 499 -7.17 -23.69 -20.60
N ALA A 500 -7.54 -24.73 -19.87
CA ALA A 500 -7.39 -24.80 -18.43
C ALA A 500 -5.92 -25.02 -18.07
N LEU A 501 -5.40 -24.26 -17.12
CA LEU A 501 -4.05 -24.48 -16.58
C LEU A 501 -4.14 -25.42 -15.38
N THR A 502 -3.42 -26.54 -15.44
CA THR A 502 -3.25 -27.44 -14.30
C THR A 502 -2.30 -26.85 -13.25
N ALA A 503 -2.28 -27.41 -12.05
CA ALA A 503 -1.33 -27.01 -11.00
C ALA A 503 0.14 -27.17 -11.42
N GLY A 504 0.43 -28.11 -12.33
CA GLY A 504 1.76 -28.31 -12.92
C GLY A 504 2.07 -27.41 -14.13
N GLY A 505 1.18 -26.47 -14.47
CA GLY A 505 1.35 -25.55 -15.60
C GLY A 505 0.98 -26.12 -16.98
N ALA A 506 0.60 -27.40 -17.08
CA ALA A 506 0.13 -27.98 -18.34
C ALA A 506 -1.23 -27.39 -18.74
N ALA A 507 -1.42 -27.17 -20.04
CA ALA A 507 -2.64 -26.62 -20.63
C ALA A 507 -3.56 -27.73 -21.17
N VAL A 508 -4.84 -27.71 -20.82
CA VAL A 508 -5.86 -28.67 -21.27
C VAL A 508 -6.95 -27.93 -22.04
N GLY A 509 -7.23 -28.32 -23.28
CA GLY A 509 -8.21 -27.63 -24.13
C GLY A 509 -9.65 -27.72 -23.62
N THR A 510 -10.43 -26.63 -23.80
CA THR A 510 -11.79 -26.52 -23.25
C THR A 510 -12.92 -26.65 -24.28
N GLY A 511 -12.60 -26.84 -25.57
CA GLY A 511 -13.59 -27.09 -26.63
C GLY A 511 -14.49 -25.89 -27.01
N MET A 512 -14.04 -24.66 -26.78
CA MET A 512 -14.83 -23.44 -27.02
C MET A 512 -14.94 -23.08 -28.52
N PRO A 513 -16.12 -22.66 -29.02
CA PRO A 513 -16.25 -22.12 -30.38
C PRO A 513 -15.53 -20.78 -30.52
N GLY A 514 -14.49 -20.75 -31.36
CA GLY A 514 -13.66 -19.58 -31.63
C GLY A 514 -14.33 -18.47 -32.45
N GLY A 515 -13.68 -17.32 -32.51
CA GLY A 515 -14.00 -16.18 -33.39
C GLY A 515 -14.60 -14.95 -32.69
N ALA A 516 -14.92 -15.05 -31.39
CA ALA A 516 -15.47 -13.94 -30.62
C ALA A 516 -14.47 -12.76 -30.55
N PRO A 517 -14.90 -11.51 -30.78
CA PRO A 517 -14.05 -10.34 -30.59
C PRO A 517 -13.53 -10.27 -29.16
N LEU A 518 -12.23 -10.01 -28.99
CA LEU A 518 -11.66 -9.81 -27.66
C LEU A 518 -12.17 -8.48 -27.10
N ARG A 519 -12.71 -8.54 -25.88
CA ARG A 519 -13.17 -7.38 -25.11
C ARG A 519 -12.52 -7.41 -23.74
N ILE A 520 -12.48 -6.27 -23.07
CA ILE A 520 -12.05 -6.18 -21.67
C ILE A 520 -13.17 -5.65 -20.80
N THR A 521 -13.17 -6.08 -19.55
CA THR A 521 -14.04 -5.59 -18.49
C THR A 521 -13.17 -5.05 -17.37
N SER A 522 -13.29 -3.75 -17.09
CA SER A 522 -12.47 -3.07 -16.07
C SER A 522 -12.74 -3.66 -14.69
N ALA A 523 -11.78 -4.37 -14.13
CA ALA A 523 -11.91 -5.05 -12.85
C ALA A 523 -10.56 -5.22 -12.16
N GLY A 524 -10.56 -5.19 -10.82
CA GLY A 524 -9.34 -5.45 -10.05
C GLY A 524 -8.31 -4.33 -10.04
N ALA A 525 -8.70 -3.10 -10.44
CA ALA A 525 -7.82 -1.94 -10.41
C ALA A 525 -7.25 -1.69 -9.01
N LEU A 526 -5.95 -1.35 -8.93
CA LEU A 526 -5.21 -1.18 -7.68
C LEU A 526 -5.81 -0.09 -6.79
N HIS A 527 -6.44 0.92 -7.40
CA HIS A 527 -7.12 1.96 -6.65
C HIS A 527 -8.44 1.49 -5.99
N GLY A 528 -8.88 0.26 -6.21
CA GLY A 528 -10.01 -0.34 -5.51
C GLY A 528 -11.39 0.28 -5.79
N VAL A 529 -11.55 1.01 -6.90
CA VAL A 529 -12.87 1.52 -7.34
C VAL A 529 -13.44 0.54 -8.36
N PRO A 530 -14.48 -0.25 -8.02
CA PRO A 530 -14.96 -1.31 -8.89
C PRO A 530 -15.48 -0.78 -10.24
N GLY A 531 -15.07 -1.42 -11.33
CA GLY A 531 -15.54 -1.08 -12.67
C GLY A 531 -14.80 0.06 -13.35
N LEU A 532 -13.75 0.62 -12.74
CA LEU A 532 -12.86 1.59 -13.37
C LEU A 532 -11.48 0.95 -13.62
N PRO A 533 -10.80 1.29 -14.73
CA PRO A 533 -9.43 0.84 -14.97
C PRO A 533 -8.43 1.72 -14.21
N ASP A 534 -7.23 1.20 -13.98
CA ASP A 534 -6.15 1.94 -13.34
C ASP A 534 -5.66 3.13 -14.19
N ASP A 535 -5.76 3.00 -15.51
CA ASP A 535 -5.47 4.05 -16.50
C ASP A 535 -6.54 5.15 -16.56
N ALA A 536 -7.58 5.10 -15.69
CA ALA A 536 -8.60 6.14 -15.65
C ALA A 536 -7.96 7.53 -15.39
N PRO A 537 -8.32 8.55 -16.19
CA PRO A 537 -7.86 9.92 -16.02
C PRO A 537 -7.94 10.41 -14.58
N ARG A 538 -6.85 11.01 -14.11
CA ARG A 538 -6.76 11.56 -12.76
C ARG A 538 -7.04 13.05 -12.77
N TRP A 539 -7.50 13.53 -11.62
CA TRP A 539 -7.78 14.95 -11.42
C TRP A 539 -6.50 15.80 -11.54
N PRO A 540 -6.50 16.85 -12.39
CA PRO A 540 -5.28 17.49 -12.91
C PRO A 540 -4.72 18.60 -11.99
N GLY A 541 -4.45 18.28 -10.74
CA GLY A 541 -3.75 19.18 -9.81
C GLY A 541 -4.42 19.37 -8.45
N PRO A 542 -3.74 20.02 -7.49
CA PRO A 542 -4.32 20.34 -6.20
C PRO A 542 -5.51 21.29 -6.40
N ARG A 543 -6.73 20.84 -6.11
CA ARG A 543 -7.92 21.72 -6.19
C ARG A 543 -8.92 21.40 -5.09
N THR A 544 -9.71 22.40 -4.78
CA THR A 544 -10.85 22.26 -3.88
C THR A 544 -11.95 21.42 -4.53
N ALA A 545 -12.55 20.54 -3.73
CA ALA A 545 -13.76 19.81 -4.04
C ALA A 545 -14.63 19.72 -2.79
N TYR A 546 -15.80 19.08 -2.92
CA TYR A 546 -16.74 18.95 -1.81
C TYR A 546 -17.15 17.50 -1.57
N ALA A 547 -17.06 17.04 -0.33
CA ALA A 547 -17.58 15.76 0.12
C ALA A 547 -18.93 15.95 0.82
N LEU A 548 -19.90 15.08 0.52
CA LEU A 548 -21.14 14.97 1.28
C LEU A 548 -21.08 13.70 2.13
N VAL A 549 -21.05 13.87 3.45
CA VAL A 549 -21.02 12.76 4.41
C VAL A 549 -22.31 12.74 5.24
N PRO A 550 -22.80 11.57 5.68
CA PRO A 550 -23.89 11.51 6.65
C PRO A 550 -23.59 12.38 7.87
N LEU A 551 -24.61 13.09 8.39
CA LEU A 551 -24.45 13.97 9.55
C LEU A 551 -23.88 13.24 10.77
N HIS A 552 -24.19 11.94 10.90
CA HIS A 552 -23.75 11.09 12.01
C HIS A 552 -22.64 10.09 11.61
N ALA A 553 -21.97 10.29 10.47
CA ALA A 553 -20.88 9.41 10.07
C ALA A 553 -19.66 9.61 10.98
N ARG A 554 -19.28 8.54 11.70
CA ARG A 554 -18.09 8.52 12.56
C ARG A 554 -16.82 8.16 11.81
N THR A 555 -16.94 7.51 10.67
CA THR A 555 -15.83 7.00 9.86
C THR A 555 -16.04 7.36 8.39
N LEU A 556 -14.93 7.40 7.64
CA LEU A 556 -15.00 7.51 6.19
C LEU A 556 -15.57 6.22 5.59
N PRO A 557 -16.20 6.29 4.40
CA PRO A 557 -16.75 5.10 3.75
C PRO A 557 -15.65 4.06 3.49
N THR A 558 -15.86 2.79 3.87
CA THR A 558 -14.88 1.70 3.68
C THR A 558 -14.49 1.48 2.21
N GLY A 559 -15.36 1.85 1.28
CA GLY A 559 -15.10 1.84 -0.16
C GLY A 559 -14.47 3.14 -0.64
N TRP A 560 -14.98 3.69 -1.74
CA TRP A 560 -14.54 4.96 -2.30
C TRP A 560 -15.49 6.09 -1.94
N MET A 561 -14.98 7.32 -1.96
CA MET A 561 -15.74 8.52 -1.59
C MET A 561 -16.05 9.36 -2.83
N ARG A 562 -17.31 9.74 -2.99
CA ARG A 562 -17.73 10.71 -4.00
C ARG A 562 -17.31 12.12 -3.60
N LEU A 563 -16.70 12.84 -4.53
CA LEU A 563 -16.51 14.28 -4.42
C LEU A 563 -17.26 15.01 -5.54
N LEU A 564 -17.60 16.27 -5.26
CA LEU A 564 -18.30 17.19 -6.16
C LEU A 564 -17.37 18.36 -6.49
N ARG A 565 -17.41 18.84 -7.74
CA ARG A 565 -16.60 20.02 -8.13
C ARG A 565 -17.15 21.32 -7.57
N ARG A 566 -18.44 21.35 -7.24
CA ARG A 566 -19.18 22.51 -6.74
C ARG A 566 -19.96 22.12 -5.50
N ALA A 567 -20.18 23.09 -4.61
CA ALA A 567 -21.04 22.89 -3.46
C ALA A 567 -22.46 22.52 -3.95
N PRO A 568 -23.03 21.38 -3.52
CA PRO A 568 -24.39 21.00 -3.88
C PRO A 568 -25.42 21.86 -3.14
N ALA A 569 -26.69 21.75 -3.52
CA ALA A 569 -27.79 22.24 -2.70
C ALA A 569 -27.78 21.57 -1.30
N VAL A 570 -28.40 22.22 -0.32
CA VAL A 570 -28.49 21.68 1.04
C VAL A 570 -29.27 20.39 1.04
N THR A 571 -28.68 19.36 1.67
CA THR A 571 -29.31 18.05 1.85
C THR A 571 -29.45 17.78 3.34
N ALA A 572 -30.69 17.57 3.80
CA ALA A 572 -30.96 17.23 5.19
C ALA A 572 -30.22 15.95 5.61
N GLY A 573 -29.75 15.91 6.86
CA GLY A 573 -29.00 14.76 7.40
C GLY A 573 -27.61 14.55 6.80
N ARG A 574 -27.04 15.56 6.12
CA ARG A 574 -25.67 15.53 5.57
C ARG A 574 -24.83 16.71 6.05
N LEU A 575 -23.54 16.48 6.26
CA LEU A 575 -22.53 17.53 6.33
C LEU A 575 -21.91 17.72 4.94
N LEU A 576 -21.62 18.97 4.61
CA LEU A 576 -20.80 19.32 3.48
C LEU A 576 -19.39 19.63 3.97
N ILE A 577 -18.38 18.99 3.40
CA ILE A 577 -16.98 19.24 3.74
C ILE A 577 -16.29 19.76 2.48
N GLU A 578 -15.75 20.98 2.56
CA GLU A 578 -14.84 21.52 1.55
C GLU A 578 -13.46 20.90 1.78
N VAL A 579 -12.91 20.24 0.76
CA VAL A 579 -11.66 19.49 0.85
C VAL A 579 -10.67 19.95 -0.22
N MET A 580 -9.38 19.94 0.12
CA MET A 580 -8.28 20.04 -0.84
C MET A 580 -7.90 18.63 -1.28
N VAL A 581 -7.97 18.39 -2.59
CA VAL A 581 -7.60 17.11 -3.21
C VAL A 581 -6.26 17.30 -3.89
N PRO A 582 -5.18 16.62 -3.47
CA PRO A 582 -3.90 16.71 -4.15
C PRO A 582 -3.96 16.12 -5.57
N GLU A 583 -2.98 16.50 -6.39
CA GLU A 583 -2.85 16.00 -7.76
C GLU A 583 -2.81 14.46 -7.81
N GLY A 584 -3.53 13.88 -8.78
CA GLY A 584 -3.50 12.44 -9.00
C GLY A 584 -4.31 11.60 -8.00
N ARG A 585 -4.86 12.19 -6.94
CA ARG A 585 -5.50 11.44 -5.83
C ARG A 585 -6.98 11.13 -6.05
N ALA A 586 -7.65 11.87 -6.92
CA ALA A 586 -9.01 11.56 -7.35
C ALA A 586 -9.02 11.12 -8.82
N ILE A 587 -9.98 10.26 -9.16
CA ILE A 587 -10.32 9.90 -10.53
C ILE A 587 -11.32 10.93 -11.06
N ASP A 588 -11.00 11.52 -12.22
CA ASP A 588 -11.86 12.46 -12.93
C ASP A 588 -12.87 11.66 -13.76
N LEU A 589 -14.10 11.50 -13.26
CA LEU A 589 -15.11 10.67 -13.92
C LEU A 589 -15.62 11.23 -15.25
N PRO A 590 -15.84 12.55 -15.43
CA PRO A 590 -16.11 13.12 -16.75
C PRO A 590 -15.04 12.76 -17.77
N ALA A 591 -13.76 12.99 -17.44
CA ALA A 591 -12.65 12.67 -18.34
C ALA A 591 -12.53 11.14 -18.58
N ALA A 592 -12.75 10.33 -17.55
CA ALA A 592 -12.77 8.87 -17.70
C ALA A 592 -13.94 8.38 -18.55
N ALA A 593 -15.14 8.95 -18.39
CA ALA A 593 -16.30 8.61 -19.18
C ALA A 593 -16.13 9.01 -20.65
N GLU A 594 -15.50 10.16 -20.92
CA GLU A 594 -15.16 10.60 -22.27
C GLU A 594 -14.14 9.64 -22.93
N LEU A 595 -13.05 9.32 -22.23
CA LEU A 595 -12.04 8.38 -22.71
C LEU A 595 -12.66 7.01 -23.00
N LEU A 596 -13.37 6.44 -22.03
CA LEU A 596 -13.90 5.08 -22.11
C LEU A 596 -15.09 4.98 -23.06
N GLY A 597 -15.85 6.05 -23.24
CA GLY A 597 -16.93 6.12 -24.22
C GLY A 597 -16.45 6.00 -25.67
N ARG A 598 -15.16 6.25 -25.94
CA ARG A 598 -14.53 6.07 -27.26
C ARG A 598 -13.97 4.66 -27.49
N LEU A 599 -14.05 3.76 -26.51
CA LEU A 599 -13.44 2.43 -26.55
C LEU A 599 -14.52 1.33 -26.52
N PRO A 600 -15.08 0.93 -27.68
CA PRO A 600 -16.24 0.03 -27.75
C PRO A 600 -15.96 -1.39 -27.22
N SER A 601 -14.69 -1.80 -27.17
CA SER A 601 -14.27 -3.10 -26.62
C SER A 601 -14.07 -3.09 -25.10
N VAL A 602 -14.41 -2.00 -24.40
CA VAL A 602 -14.20 -1.84 -22.96
C VAL A 602 -15.53 -1.72 -22.23
N HIS A 603 -15.80 -2.65 -21.32
CA HIS A 603 -16.89 -2.52 -20.36
C HIS A 603 -16.38 -1.88 -19.07
N SER A 604 -16.88 -0.68 -18.78
CA SER A 604 -16.56 0.07 -17.57
C SER A 604 -17.81 0.72 -16.97
N ARG A 605 -17.76 1.00 -15.66
CA ARG A 605 -18.79 1.74 -14.95
C ARG A 605 -18.65 3.27 -15.07
N ALA A 606 -17.58 3.80 -15.67
CA ALA A 606 -17.30 5.24 -15.71
C ALA A 606 -18.48 6.07 -16.25
N VAL A 607 -19.04 5.68 -17.41
CA VAL A 607 -20.19 6.38 -18.02
C VAL A 607 -21.42 6.33 -17.11
N ARG A 608 -21.70 5.18 -16.48
CA ARG A 608 -22.82 5.03 -15.54
C ARG A 608 -22.64 5.89 -14.28
N LEU A 609 -21.42 5.94 -13.73
CA LEU A 609 -21.10 6.76 -12.56
C LEU A 609 -21.22 8.26 -12.89
N HIS A 610 -20.70 8.67 -14.04
CA HIS A 610 -20.81 10.05 -14.50
C HIS A 610 -22.28 10.46 -14.73
N ARG A 611 -23.09 9.62 -15.38
CA ARG A 611 -24.55 9.86 -15.54
C ARG A 611 -25.31 9.92 -14.21
N ALA A 612 -24.79 9.30 -13.15
CA ALA A 612 -25.31 9.43 -11.79
C ALA A 612 -24.88 10.73 -11.09
N GLY A 613 -24.26 11.68 -11.81
CA GLY A 613 -23.81 12.97 -11.29
C GLY A 613 -22.56 12.89 -10.41
N ILE A 614 -21.80 11.81 -10.51
CA ILE A 614 -20.54 11.65 -9.77
C ILE A 614 -19.44 12.27 -10.62
N ASP A 615 -18.89 13.39 -10.18
CA ASP A 615 -17.80 14.07 -10.87
C ASP A 615 -16.44 13.45 -10.53
N LEU A 616 -16.28 13.04 -9.28
CA LEU A 616 -15.02 12.59 -8.73
C LEU A 616 -15.18 11.44 -7.77
N VAL A 617 -14.16 10.59 -7.81
CA VAL A 617 -14.03 9.47 -6.89
C VAL A 617 -12.65 9.52 -6.26
N VAL A 618 -12.62 9.51 -4.93
CA VAL A 618 -11.40 9.30 -4.15
C VAL A 618 -11.34 7.83 -3.71
N PRO A 619 -10.33 7.07 -4.17
CA PRO A 619 -10.00 5.76 -3.64
C PRO A 619 -9.76 5.76 -2.13
N PRO A 620 -10.15 4.69 -1.39
CA PRO A 620 -9.96 4.62 0.07
C PRO A 620 -8.52 4.86 0.52
N ARG A 621 -7.56 4.28 -0.22
CA ARG A 621 -6.10 4.46 0.02
C ARG A 621 -5.59 5.90 -0.09
N HIS A 622 -6.42 6.84 -0.55
CA HIS A 622 -6.06 8.25 -0.68
C HIS A 622 -6.76 9.16 0.31
N TYR A 623 -7.64 8.64 1.17
CA TYR A 623 -8.36 9.44 2.16
C TYR A 623 -7.44 10.20 3.11
N GLU A 624 -6.39 9.55 3.59
CA GLU A 624 -5.41 10.16 4.50
C GLU A 624 -4.67 11.34 3.86
N ARG A 625 -4.68 11.43 2.53
CA ARG A 625 -4.05 12.51 1.76
C ARG A 625 -5.01 13.65 1.41
N ILE A 626 -6.28 13.56 1.81
CA ILE A 626 -7.26 14.61 1.59
C ILE A 626 -7.31 15.51 2.81
N THR A 627 -7.14 16.82 2.60
CA THR A 627 -7.22 17.81 3.67
C THR A 627 -8.61 18.42 3.68
N ALA A 628 -9.35 18.31 4.78
CA ALA A 628 -10.57 19.07 4.98
C ALA A 628 -10.23 20.52 5.35
N LEU A 629 -10.80 21.47 4.59
CA LEU A 629 -10.60 22.90 4.76
C LEU A 629 -11.70 23.52 5.61
N ARG A 630 -12.96 23.15 5.37
CA ARG A 630 -14.13 23.70 6.07
C ARG A 630 -15.25 22.66 6.17
N VAL A 631 -16.03 22.73 7.25
CA VAL A 631 -17.24 21.93 7.45
C VAL A 631 -18.46 22.84 7.46
N PHE A 632 -19.51 22.41 6.79
CA PHE A 632 -20.79 23.10 6.75
C PHE A 632 -21.92 22.14 7.15
N GLU A 633 -22.87 22.70 7.88
CA GLU A 633 -24.08 22.03 8.33
C GLU A 633 -25.31 22.64 7.65
N PRO A 634 -26.42 21.89 7.55
CA PRO A 634 -27.65 22.41 6.98
C PRO A 634 -28.28 23.47 7.90
N ALA A 635 -28.59 24.65 7.36
CA ALA A 635 -29.33 25.71 8.04
C ALA A 635 -30.45 26.22 7.14
N GLY A 636 -31.61 25.55 7.20
CA GLY A 636 -32.70 25.75 6.25
C GLY A 636 -32.26 25.39 4.83
N SER A 637 -32.35 26.34 3.90
CA SER A 637 -31.95 26.15 2.50
C SER A 637 -30.48 26.53 2.20
N ARG A 638 -29.69 26.89 3.22
CA ARG A 638 -28.30 27.31 3.05
C ARG A 638 -27.33 26.46 3.87
N TRP A 639 -26.13 26.28 3.35
CA TRP A 639 -25.02 25.70 4.10
C TRP A 639 -24.49 26.75 5.08
N ARG A 640 -24.51 26.44 6.38
CA ARG A 640 -23.91 27.27 7.42
C ARG A 640 -22.55 26.69 7.77
N ARG A 641 -21.50 27.52 7.71
CA ARG A 641 -20.16 27.10 8.10
C ARG A 641 -20.11 26.86 9.63
N ARG A 642 -19.59 25.70 10.04
CA ARG A 642 -19.23 25.41 11.42
C ARG A 642 -17.95 26.17 11.77
N ARG A 643 -18.00 27.02 12.81
CA ARG A 643 -16.88 27.89 13.20
C ARG A 643 -15.84 27.15 14.05
N ASP A 644 -16.27 26.07 14.70
CA ASP A 644 -15.56 25.20 15.61
C ASP A 644 -14.83 24.03 14.91
N ALA A 645 -15.07 23.83 13.61
CA ALA A 645 -14.46 22.73 12.87
C ALA A 645 -13.00 23.06 12.46
N PRO A 646 -12.01 22.22 12.82
CA PRO A 646 -10.62 22.42 12.45
C PRO A 646 -10.40 22.16 10.95
N GLN A 647 -9.29 22.69 10.42
CA GLN A 647 -8.70 22.27 9.15
C GLN A 647 -7.66 21.17 9.43
N GLY A 648 -7.58 20.16 8.57
CA GLY A 648 -6.63 19.06 8.76
C GLY A 648 -6.95 17.83 7.92
N PRO A 649 -6.36 16.67 8.24
CA PRO A 649 -6.70 15.40 7.60
C PRO A 649 -8.22 15.15 7.67
N LEU A 650 -8.79 14.68 6.56
CA LEU A 650 -10.25 14.53 6.43
C LEU A 650 -10.86 13.64 7.53
N ALA A 651 -10.18 12.55 7.91
CA ALA A 651 -10.65 11.63 8.94
C ALA A 651 -10.75 12.33 10.31
N ASP A 652 -9.74 13.13 10.68
CA ASP A 652 -9.67 13.82 11.96
C ASP A 652 -10.76 14.90 12.05
N VAL A 653 -10.95 15.67 10.98
CA VAL A 653 -11.99 16.71 10.91
C VAL A 653 -13.38 16.09 10.98
N LEU A 654 -13.61 14.94 10.34
CA LEU A 654 -14.88 14.23 10.44
C LEU A 654 -15.14 13.76 11.87
N ALA A 655 -14.14 13.15 12.52
CA ALA A 655 -14.26 12.70 13.91
C ALA A 655 -14.51 13.87 14.88
N HIS A 656 -13.89 15.03 14.66
CA HIS A 656 -14.13 16.24 15.46
C HIS A 656 -15.54 16.80 15.28
N ALA A 657 -16.01 16.90 14.04
CA ALA A 657 -17.35 17.39 13.73
C ALA A 657 -18.49 16.55 14.33
N GLN A 658 -18.21 15.34 14.84
CA GLN A 658 -19.19 14.51 15.55
C GLN A 658 -19.24 14.75 17.06
N ARG A 659 -18.18 15.31 17.65
CA ARG A 659 -18.09 15.53 19.12
C ARG A 659 -18.69 16.86 19.55
N SER A 660 -18.85 17.77 18.61
CA SER A 660 -19.37 19.13 18.78
C SER A 660 -20.75 19.21 18.17
#